data_AF-A0A7V9QRF2-F1
#
_entry.id   AF-A0A7V9QRF2-F1
#
_cell.length_a   1.000
_cell.length_b   1.000
_cell.length_c   1.000
_cell.angle_alpha   90.00
_cell.angle_beta   90.00
_cell.angle_gamma   90.00
#
_symmetry.space_group_name_H-M   'P 1'
#
loop_
_entity.id
_entity.type
_entity.pdbx_description
1 polymer ?
#
loop_
_entity_poly.entity_id
_entity_poly.type
_entity_poly.pdbx_seq_one_letter_code
_entity_poly.pdbx_strand_id
1 'polypeptide(L)'
;MSNPSVRDTWLLQLLGKRLSEKDLERVAQNALGRSVWEAATDADLLSDDDIAHIVAEWAQVPLAKALFVSPQASRAFPERLARQFCVVPLSVTDSCVEIATANPFDFDCERTLAFATGRCIRMSVASPRRIADKIDLLYSPAQRVAELVMESHGPDRGRDIDSANIEEPDDGVERPVVNLVDHILREGITNGASDIHLEHGEGGISVRYRVDGILREAMVLPRAVGVPLVSRIKIMGQLDIADRLRPQGGRARFPVGKEVVDVRISTLPAAHGEKVVIRILDPRKSRQSLDALGLGNEEEAALQRLLEVREGLILVTGPTGSGKTTTLYAALRQLKERGVNIITVEDPVEYRIPGIVQVQINEKAGLTFASALRSILRQDPDVVLIGEIRDRETAAMAIQASLTGHLVFATLHTIDACSSIVRLTDLGVDAAKLGTALKGVVAQRLLRRLCKRCRVVAPGGVPDRLTTLVPSGSMVQMPLGCTECRQSGFDGRTTAMEVVLTNPDMEHTISNGEGHEKLVQLARTSGARSLWESGVSQMLAGETSPDELLRVLEPEGAAPEMQLSDDDSLPVPCFDDIKVNTDQSTYDSLDEILNGFDRMTKILPGVVDVYVIRLTDGEPRVLVLQRAHNTRCPGAWETVHGNLNPAERPEDGAVRELREETGLSPDRLYNVTVQPFYLHTIGTVQLAIVFAAFVSEFNVILGEEHQQFEWLSVPDAMQRFAWPREREALSQILQLIPGGDAGAVDDVLRVPLKS
;
A
#
# COMPACT_ATOMS: atom_id res chain seq x y z
N MET A 1 36.07 5.00 38.54
CA MET A 1 35.30 4.36 37.45
C MET A 1 33.90 4.13 37.98
N SER A 2 32.97 5.01 37.64
CA SER A 2 31.56 4.94 38.02
C SER A 2 30.91 3.75 37.33
N ASN A 3 30.42 2.79 38.12
CA ASN A 3 29.67 1.63 37.65
C ASN A 3 28.45 2.14 36.86
N PRO A 4 28.17 1.68 35.62
CA PRO A 4 27.01 2.15 34.87
C PRO A 4 25.74 1.76 35.63
N SER A 5 25.05 2.76 36.18
CA SER A 5 23.78 2.54 36.89
C SER A 5 22.72 2.08 35.89
N VAL A 6 22.16 0.90 36.11
CA VAL A 6 21.01 0.39 35.36
C VAL A 6 19.81 1.30 35.60
N ARG A 7 19.12 1.71 34.53
CA ARG A 7 18.22 2.89 34.51
C ARG A 7 16.88 2.69 35.25
N ASP A 8 16.51 1.44 35.49
CA ASP A 8 15.18 0.99 35.90
C ASP A 8 15.25 -0.31 36.72
N THR A 9 16.25 -0.42 37.61
CA THR A 9 16.48 -1.60 38.48
C THR A 9 15.29 -2.02 39.32
N TRP A 10 14.37 -1.10 39.62
CA TRP A 10 13.13 -1.38 40.32
C TRP A 10 12.27 -2.43 39.60
N LEU A 11 12.38 -2.54 38.27
CA LEU A 11 11.68 -3.57 37.49
C LEU A 11 12.13 -4.99 37.85
N LEU A 12 13.39 -5.23 38.25
CA LEU A 12 13.85 -6.57 38.61
C LEU A 12 13.03 -7.17 39.77
N GLN A 13 12.62 -6.33 40.72
CA GLN A 13 11.77 -6.76 41.83
C GLN A 13 10.33 -7.08 41.38
N LEU A 14 9.83 -6.38 40.37
CA LEU A 14 8.48 -6.59 39.83
C LEU A 14 8.40 -7.82 38.94
N LEU A 15 9.39 -8.01 38.08
CA LEU A 15 9.48 -9.17 37.20
C LEU A 15 9.69 -10.48 37.99
N GLY A 16 10.18 -10.38 39.24
CA GLY A 16 10.38 -11.51 40.13
C GLY A 16 9.13 -12.35 40.44
N LYS A 17 7.93 -11.81 40.20
CA LYS A 17 6.67 -12.53 40.36
C LYS A 17 6.27 -13.37 39.14
N ARG A 18 6.94 -13.18 38.00
CA ARG A 18 6.59 -13.81 36.71
C ARG A 18 7.74 -14.61 36.10
N LEU A 19 8.98 -14.27 36.43
CA LEU A 19 10.19 -14.93 35.92
C LEU A 19 10.81 -15.85 36.98
N SER A 20 11.50 -16.91 36.52
CA SER A 20 12.27 -17.78 37.40
C SER A 20 13.51 -17.06 37.94
N GLU A 21 14.06 -17.52 39.06
CA GLU A 21 15.28 -16.94 39.66
C GLU A 21 16.46 -16.94 38.66
N LYS A 22 16.58 -18.00 37.85
CA LYS A 22 17.56 -18.13 36.78
C LYS A 22 17.34 -17.12 35.64
N ASP A 23 16.08 -16.86 35.28
CA ASP A 23 15.74 -15.88 34.23
C ASP A 23 15.93 -14.45 34.71
N LEU A 24 15.67 -14.16 35.99
CA LEU A 24 15.94 -12.87 36.62
C LEU A 24 17.44 -12.57 36.69
N GLU A 25 18.27 -13.54 37.05
CA GLU A 25 19.72 -13.40 37.02
C GLU A 25 20.21 -13.12 35.59
N ARG A 26 19.63 -13.80 34.60
CA ARG A 26 19.92 -13.57 33.18
C ARG A 26 19.53 -12.16 32.75
N VAL A 27 18.34 -11.67 33.11
CA VAL A 27 17.90 -10.29 32.83
C VAL A 27 18.80 -9.26 33.53
N ALA A 28 19.16 -9.49 34.80
CA ALA A 28 20.01 -8.58 35.57
C ALA A 28 21.44 -8.48 35.01
N GLN A 29 22.04 -9.60 34.59
CA GLN A 29 23.35 -9.62 33.91
C GLN A 29 23.27 -8.92 32.55
N ASN A 30 22.18 -9.18 31.82
CA ASN A 30 21.95 -8.57 30.52
C ASN A 30 21.70 -7.07 30.63
N ALA A 31 21.09 -6.56 31.70
CA ALA A 31 20.77 -5.16 31.90
C ALA A 31 21.99 -4.27 32.20
N LEU A 32 23.20 -4.82 32.38
CA LEU A 32 24.43 -4.06 32.63
C LEU A 32 24.71 -3.06 31.50
N GLY A 33 24.36 -1.78 31.72
CA GLY A 33 24.52 -0.68 30.76
C GLY A 33 23.30 -0.39 29.87
N ARG A 34 22.18 -1.11 30.04
CA ARG A 34 20.90 -0.88 29.33
C ARG A 34 19.70 -0.94 30.30
N SER A 35 18.47 -0.84 29.78
CA SER A 35 17.26 -0.95 30.58
C SER A 35 16.94 -2.43 30.92
N VAL A 36 16.40 -2.66 32.12
CA VAL A 36 15.83 -3.96 32.56
C VAL A 36 14.65 -4.35 31.67
N TRP A 37 13.85 -3.37 31.26
CA TRP A 37 12.77 -3.56 30.29
C TRP A 37 13.28 -4.16 28.98
N GLU A 38 14.27 -3.50 28.36
CA GLU A 38 14.89 -3.94 27.10
C GLU A 38 15.56 -5.30 27.24
N ALA A 39 16.25 -5.55 28.37
CA ALA A 39 16.91 -6.83 28.62
C ALA A 39 15.93 -8.00 28.76
N ALA A 40 14.72 -7.75 29.27
CA ALA A 40 13.67 -8.76 29.39
C ALA A 40 12.99 -9.05 28.04
N THR A 41 12.73 -8.01 27.22
CA THR A 41 12.14 -8.16 25.89
C THR A 41 13.11 -8.79 24.89
N ASP A 42 14.39 -8.39 24.89
CA ASP A 42 15.42 -8.94 23.99
C ASP A 42 15.71 -10.42 24.26
N ALA A 43 15.50 -10.86 25.51
CA ALA A 43 15.66 -12.24 25.91
C ALA A 43 14.45 -13.13 25.54
N ASP A 44 13.41 -12.53 24.93
CA ASP A 44 12.14 -13.18 24.56
C ASP A 44 11.43 -13.83 25.76
N LEU A 45 11.60 -13.22 26.94
CA LEU A 45 11.02 -13.72 28.21
C LEU A 45 9.64 -13.11 28.50
N LEU A 46 9.46 -11.84 28.15
CA LEU A 46 8.20 -11.10 28.30
C LEU A 46 8.06 -10.10 27.15
N SER A 47 6.84 -9.89 26.67
CA SER A 47 6.55 -8.86 25.67
C SER A 47 6.48 -7.46 26.30
N ASP A 48 6.58 -6.42 25.47
CA ASP A 48 6.38 -5.02 25.88
C ASP A 48 5.02 -4.81 26.58
N ASP A 49 3.97 -5.49 26.13
CA ASP A 49 2.63 -5.37 26.71
C ASP A 49 2.54 -6.11 28.06
N ASP A 50 3.26 -7.22 28.23
CA ASP A 50 3.32 -7.95 29.50
C ASP A 50 3.97 -7.08 30.59
N ILE A 51 5.13 -6.48 30.29
CA ILE A 51 5.85 -5.63 31.24
C ILE A 51 5.03 -4.37 31.57
N ALA A 52 4.39 -3.75 30.56
CA ALA A 52 3.55 -2.58 30.78
C ALA A 52 2.32 -2.88 31.66
N HIS A 53 1.68 -4.04 31.48
CA HIS A 53 0.59 -4.48 32.37
C HIS A 53 1.08 -4.67 33.81
N ILE A 54 2.22 -5.33 34.02
CA ILE A 54 2.78 -5.57 35.35
C ILE A 54 3.07 -4.23 36.07
N VAL A 55 3.66 -3.27 35.35
CA VAL A 55 3.99 -1.95 35.90
C VAL A 55 2.72 -1.15 36.21
N ALA A 56 1.73 -1.15 35.30
CA ALA A 56 0.45 -0.46 35.50
C ALA A 56 -0.31 -1.00 36.72
N GLU A 57 -0.40 -2.33 36.85
CA GLU A 57 -1.06 -3.02 37.96
C GLU A 57 -0.38 -2.68 39.30
N TRP A 58 0.95 -2.74 39.34
CA TRP A 58 1.69 -2.47 40.57
C TRP A 58 1.65 -0.99 40.99
N ALA A 59 1.76 -0.08 40.02
CA ALA A 59 1.69 1.36 40.24
C ALA A 59 0.28 1.87 40.52
N GLN A 60 -0.75 1.04 40.30
CA GLN A 60 -2.16 1.42 40.33
C GLN A 60 -2.48 2.62 39.41
N VAL A 61 -1.88 2.64 38.22
CA VAL A 61 -2.14 3.65 37.19
C VAL A 61 -2.67 2.98 35.92
N PRO A 62 -3.44 3.70 35.07
CA PRO A 62 -3.99 3.12 33.85
C PRO A 62 -2.91 2.66 32.87
N LEU A 63 -3.19 1.58 32.14
CA LEU A 63 -2.40 1.20 30.97
C LEU A 63 -2.87 1.98 29.74
N ALA A 64 -1.97 2.68 29.06
CA ALA A 64 -2.27 3.37 27.81
C ALA A 64 -2.28 2.39 26.64
N LYS A 65 -3.42 1.68 26.45
CA LYS A 65 -3.59 0.69 25.37
C LYS A 65 -3.42 1.29 23.98
N ALA A 66 -3.73 2.57 23.79
CA ALA A 66 -3.42 3.35 22.60
C ALA A 66 -2.87 4.72 22.99
N LEU A 67 -1.87 5.19 22.25
CA LEU A 67 -1.27 6.52 22.46
C LEU A 67 -2.00 7.55 21.58
N PHE A 68 -3.27 7.79 21.89
CA PHE A 68 -4.04 8.87 21.27
C PHE A 68 -3.64 10.20 21.90
N VAL A 69 -3.27 11.15 21.05
CA VAL A 69 -2.83 12.48 21.46
C VAL A 69 -3.86 13.49 20.98
N SER A 70 -4.49 14.20 21.90
CA SER A 70 -5.42 15.26 21.56
C SER A 70 -4.71 16.42 20.83
N PRO A 71 -5.37 17.14 19.91
CA PRO A 71 -4.77 18.28 19.21
C PRO A 71 -4.34 19.45 20.11
N GLN A 72 -4.88 19.51 21.34
CA GLN A 72 -4.46 20.49 22.36
C GLN A 72 -3.21 20.01 23.08
N ALA A 73 -3.13 18.71 23.40
CA ALA A 73 -1.94 18.10 24.02
C ALA A 73 -0.70 18.16 23.12
N SER A 74 -0.87 17.96 21.81
CA SER A 74 0.23 18.08 20.85
C SER A 74 0.82 19.49 20.79
N ARG A 75 -0.01 20.53 20.92
CA ARG A 75 0.40 21.94 20.85
C ARG A 75 0.93 22.49 22.17
N ALA A 76 0.33 22.09 23.29
CA ALA A 76 0.62 22.67 24.60
C ALA A 76 1.85 22.05 25.29
N PHE A 77 2.27 20.84 24.89
CA PHE A 77 3.32 20.10 25.59
C PHE A 77 4.70 20.30 24.96
N PRO A 78 5.74 20.72 25.71
CA PRO A 78 7.06 20.97 25.13
C PRO A 78 7.81 19.70 24.69
N GLU A 79 8.23 19.62 23.41
CA GLU A 79 9.01 18.49 22.86
C GLU A 79 10.26 18.17 23.70
N ARG A 80 10.99 19.21 24.13
CA ARG A 80 12.20 19.04 24.95
C ARG A 80 11.91 18.22 26.20
N LEU A 81 10.77 18.44 26.85
CA LEU A 81 10.38 17.72 28.06
C LEU A 81 9.87 16.31 27.72
N ALA A 82 9.11 16.16 26.64
CA ALA A 82 8.68 14.84 26.14
C ALA A 82 9.88 13.93 25.86
N ARG A 83 10.92 14.44 25.19
CA ARG A 83 12.16 13.69 24.91
C ARG A 83 13.05 13.50 26.13
N GLN A 84 13.15 14.51 27.00
CA GLN A 84 13.99 14.44 28.20
C GLN A 84 13.49 13.37 29.17
N PHE A 85 12.18 13.28 29.37
CA PHE A 85 11.56 12.34 30.32
C PHE A 85 10.98 11.08 29.66
N CYS A 86 11.09 10.96 28.33
CA CYS A 86 10.51 9.86 27.55
C CYS A 86 9.00 9.68 27.85
N VAL A 87 8.22 10.74 27.65
CA VAL A 87 6.76 10.75 27.88
C VAL A 87 5.99 11.27 26.68
N VAL A 88 4.76 10.77 26.49
CA VAL A 88 3.83 11.24 25.45
C VAL A 88 2.64 11.95 26.11
N PRO A 89 2.29 13.18 25.72
CA PRO A 89 1.09 13.85 26.23
C PRO A 89 -0.15 13.29 25.54
N LEU A 90 -1.08 12.70 26.30
CA LEU A 90 -2.31 12.11 25.75
C LEU A 90 -3.42 13.16 25.66
N SER A 91 -3.69 13.85 26.77
CA SER A 91 -4.75 14.86 26.86
C SER A 91 -4.31 16.04 27.73
N VAL A 92 -4.83 17.23 27.43
CA VAL A 92 -4.59 18.44 28.22
C VAL A 92 -5.93 19.11 28.50
N THR A 93 -6.15 19.48 29.76
CA THR A 93 -7.28 20.29 30.23
C THR A 93 -6.73 21.52 30.95
N ASP A 94 -7.58 22.42 31.43
CA ASP A 94 -7.12 23.61 32.17
C ASP A 94 -6.42 23.28 33.49
N SER A 95 -6.76 22.15 34.12
CA SER A 95 -6.24 21.74 35.42
C SER A 95 -5.25 20.57 35.38
N CYS A 96 -5.25 19.76 34.32
CA CYS A 96 -4.55 18.48 34.29
C CYS A 96 -3.95 18.18 32.90
N VAL A 97 -2.78 17.51 32.89
CA VAL A 97 -2.18 16.87 31.71
C VAL A 97 -2.08 15.38 31.95
N GLU A 98 -2.66 14.59 31.05
CA GLU A 98 -2.49 13.15 31.03
C GLU A 98 -1.30 12.77 30.15
N ILE A 99 -0.40 11.94 30.66
CA ILE A 99 0.80 11.50 29.96
C ILE A 99 0.91 9.96 29.96
N ALA A 100 1.54 9.41 28.93
CA ALA A 100 2.04 8.04 28.94
C ALA A 100 3.54 8.00 29.25
N THR A 101 3.95 7.13 30.17
CA THR A 101 5.34 6.95 30.64
C THR A 101 5.68 5.46 30.78
N ALA A 102 6.97 5.11 30.64
CA ALA A 102 7.46 3.78 30.99
C ALA A 102 7.80 3.63 32.48
N ASN A 103 7.97 4.77 33.18
CA ASN A 103 8.30 4.80 34.60
C ASN A 103 7.33 5.74 35.34
N PRO A 104 6.28 5.21 35.98
CA PRO A 104 5.35 6.01 36.77
C PRO A 104 5.92 6.46 38.14
N PHE A 105 7.15 6.04 38.48
CA PHE A 105 7.82 6.39 39.76
C PHE A 105 8.85 7.51 39.59
N ASP A 106 8.91 8.15 38.42
CA ASP A 106 9.79 9.28 38.18
C ASP A 106 9.16 10.57 38.74
N PHE A 107 9.38 10.82 40.04
CA PHE A 107 8.88 12.00 40.73
C PHE A 107 9.48 13.31 40.19
N ASP A 108 10.69 13.27 39.63
CA ASP A 108 11.33 14.44 39.04
C ASP A 108 10.66 14.79 37.70
N CYS A 109 10.29 13.79 36.90
CA CYS A 109 9.43 13.94 35.73
C CYS A 109 8.09 14.59 36.11
N GLU A 110 7.37 14.02 37.07
CA GLU A 110 6.06 14.54 37.51
C GLU A 110 6.13 16.02 37.92
N ARG A 111 7.07 16.37 38.81
CA ARG A 111 7.22 17.73 39.33
C ARG A 111 7.63 18.72 38.26
N THR A 112 8.57 18.33 37.39
CA THR A 112 9.06 19.20 36.32
C THR A 112 7.97 19.48 35.29
N LEU A 113 7.21 18.45 34.91
CA LEU A 113 6.08 18.60 34.00
C LEU A 113 4.94 19.40 34.61
N ALA A 114 4.62 19.20 35.89
CA ALA A 114 3.60 19.98 36.59
C ALA A 114 3.96 21.47 36.64
N PHE A 115 5.23 21.79 36.94
CA PHE A 115 5.73 23.16 36.94
C PHE A 115 5.70 23.79 35.55
N ALA A 116 6.19 23.08 34.53
CA ALA A 116 6.26 23.59 33.17
C ALA A 116 4.88 23.81 32.53
N THR A 117 3.91 22.96 32.87
CA THR A 117 2.55 23.03 32.30
C THR A 117 1.57 23.81 33.17
N GLY A 118 1.92 24.14 34.42
CA GLY A 118 1.03 24.79 35.39
C GLY A 118 -0.18 23.94 35.79
N ARG A 119 -0.11 22.62 35.61
CA ARG A 119 -1.22 21.67 35.71
C ARG A 119 -0.80 20.43 36.51
N CYS A 120 -1.76 19.69 37.06
CA CYS A 120 -1.45 18.39 37.67
C CYS A 120 -1.16 17.34 36.59
N ILE A 121 -0.32 16.34 36.90
CA ILE A 121 0.07 15.29 35.96
C ILE A 121 -0.68 14.01 36.32
N ARG A 122 -1.34 13.40 35.34
CA ARG A 122 -1.89 12.04 35.45
C ARG A 122 -1.07 11.12 34.56
N MET A 123 -0.51 10.08 35.16
CA MET A 123 0.33 9.12 34.44
C MET A 123 -0.48 7.89 34.05
N SER A 124 -0.19 7.40 32.86
CA SER A 124 -0.55 6.08 32.36
C SER A 124 0.70 5.37 31.87
N VAL A 125 0.70 4.04 31.90
CA VAL A 125 1.88 3.25 31.53
C VAL A 125 1.82 2.83 30.07
N ALA A 126 2.94 2.96 29.35
CA ALA A 126 3.13 2.42 28.02
C ALA A 126 4.58 1.93 27.86
N SER A 127 4.82 1.07 26.86
CA SER A 127 6.17 0.58 26.62
C SER A 127 7.11 1.69 26.12
N PRO A 128 8.41 1.66 26.50
CA PRO A 128 9.39 2.65 26.06
C PRO A 128 9.44 2.81 24.55
N ARG A 129 9.33 1.70 23.81
CA ARG A 129 9.35 1.69 22.36
C ARG A 129 8.16 2.42 21.75
N ARG A 130 6.95 2.15 22.25
CA ARG A 130 5.73 2.83 21.78
C ARG A 130 5.77 4.32 22.07
N ILE A 131 6.31 4.71 23.23
CA ILE A 131 6.51 6.12 23.60
C ILE A 131 7.51 6.78 22.62
N ALA A 132 8.66 6.16 22.38
CA ALA A 132 9.67 6.69 21.46
C ALA A 132 9.12 6.89 20.03
N ASP A 133 8.50 5.84 19.47
CA ASP A 133 7.89 5.89 18.13
C ASP A 133 6.84 6.99 18.04
N LYS A 134 6.04 7.17 19.09
CA LYS A 134 4.98 8.18 19.13
C LYS A 134 5.54 9.60 19.29
N ILE A 135 6.60 9.81 20.06
CA ILE A 135 7.30 11.10 20.17
C ILE A 135 7.85 11.52 18.80
N ASP A 136 8.46 10.59 18.08
CA ASP A 136 9.02 10.88 16.75
C ASP A 136 7.95 11.18 15.70
N LEU A 137 6.81 10.49 15.78
CA LEU A 137 5.65 10.82 14.96
C LEU A 137 5.06 12.18 15.32
N LEU A 138 4.82 12.43 16.62
CA LEU A 138 4.14 13.63 17.12
C LEU A 138 4.92 14.92 16.87
N TYR A 139 6.24 14.86 17.03
CA TYR A 139 7.13 16.00 16.81
C TYR A 139 7.93 15.85 15.51
N SER A 140 7.36 15.17 14.52
CA SER A 140 8.04 15.01 13.24
C SER A 140 8.38 16.37 12.63
N PRO A 141 9.59 16.55 12.06
CA PRO A 141 9.98 17.81 11.44
C PRO A 141 8.98 18.28 10.38
N ALA A 142 8.30 17.38 9.67
CA ALA A 142 7.25 17.70 8.70
C ALA A 142 6.03 18.38 9.33
N GLN A 143 5.51 17.84 10.43
CA GLN A 143 4.35 18.44 11.13
C GLN A 143 4.71 19.80 11.72
N ARG A 144 5.88 19.91 12.35
CA ARG A 144 6.37 21.19 12.88
C ARG A 144 6.58 22.23 11.79
N VAL A 145 7.10 21.83 10.64
CA VAL A 145 7.29 22.74 9.50
C VAL A 145 5.95 23.13 8.88
N ALA A 146 5.01 22.19 8.73
CA ALA A 146 3.66 22.50 8.27
C ALA A 146 2.95 23.46 9.23
N GLU A 147 3.05 23.23 10.55
CA GLU A 147 2.52 24.11 11.59
C GLU A 147 3.18 25.48 11.59
N LEU A 148 4.51 25.58 11.46
CA LEU A 148 5.22 26.86 11.33
C LEU A 148 4.79 27.64 10.07
N VAL A 149 4.52 26.96 8.95
CA VAL A 149 3.95 27.59 7.74
C VAL A 149 2.51 28.05 8.01
N MET A 150 1.71 27.29 8.75
CA MET A 150 0.34 27.69 9.14
C MET A 150 0.33 28.86 10.11
N GLU A 151 1.23 28.92 11.09
CA GLU A 151 1.38 30.05 12.03
C GLU A 151 1.83 31.32 11.31
N SER A 152 2.64 31.18 10.26
CA SER A 152 3.04 32.29 9.37
C SER A 152 1.92 32.73 8.42
N HIS A 153 0.89 31.90 8.23
CA HIS A 153 -0.27 32.15 7.38
C HIS A 153 -1.57 32.03 8.20
N GLY A 154 -1.78 33.01 9.08
CA GLY A 154 -2.98 33.07 9.92
C GLY A 154 -4.31 32.92 9.13
N PRO A 155 -5.41 32.52 9.81
CA PRO A 155 -6.63 31.99 9.18
C PRO A 155 -7.49 33.02 8.42
N ASP A 156 -6.97 34.20 8.07
CA ASP A 156 -7.77 35.33 7.55
C ASP A 156 -7.24 35.98 6.26
N ARG A 157 -6.76 35.17 5.31
CA ARG A 157 -6.61 35.59 3.90
C ARG A 157 -7.46 34.78 2.95
N GLY A 158 -8.69 34.49 3.37
CA GLY A 158 -9.79 34.17 2.48
C GLY A 158 -10.35 35.44 1.86
N ARG A 159 -9.64 36.03 0.89
CA ARG A 159 -10.25 36.92 -0.10
C ARG A 159 -9.78 36.46 -1.46
N ASP A 160 -10.73 36.36 -2.39
CA ASP A 160 -10.51 36.12 -3.81
C ASP A 160 -9.25 36.85 -4.28
N ILE A 161 -8.20 36.08 -4.59
CA ILE A 161 -7.00 36.65 -5.22
C ILE A 161 -7.26 36.60 -6.72
N ASP A 162 -7.97 37.63 -7.16
CA ASP A 162 -7.81 38.15 -8.50
C ASP A 162 -6.32 38.41 -8.77
N SER A 163 -5.93 38.09 -9.99
CA SER A 163 -4.65 38.34 -10.62
C SER A 163 -4.04 39.73 -10.34
N ALA A 164 -2.70 39.75 -10.34
CA ALA A 164 -1.78 40.90 -10.36
C ALA A 164 -1.33 41.44 -8.99
N ASN A 165 -0.28 40.81 -8.45
CA ASN A 165 0.96 41.41 -7.94
C ASN A 165 1.59 40.46 -6.92
N ILE A 166 2.64 39.75 -7.34
CA ILE A 166 3.52 39.04 -6.41
C ILE A 166 4.59 40.06 -6.03
N GLU A 167 4.39 40.74 -4.90
CA GLU A 167 5.51 41.37 -4.18
C GLU A 167 6.46 40.27 -3.67
N GLU A 168 7.75 40.60 -3.61
CA GLU A 168 8.84 39.70 -3.26
C GLU A 168 8.57 38.93 -1.94
N PRO A 169 9.00 37.65 -1.84
CA PRO A 169 8.71 36.83 -0.67
C PRO A 169 9.45 37.35 0.58
N ASP A 170 8.70 37.47 1.68
CA ASP A 170 9.19 37.80 3.02
C ASP A 170 10.15 36.71 3.54
N ASP A 171 11.37 37.11 3.95
CA ASP A 171 12.51 36.24 4.34
C ASP A 171 12.17 35.24 5.47
N GLY A 172 11.10 35.47 6.24
CA GLY A 172 10.63 34.57 7.30
C GLY A 172 9.93 33.30 6.80
N VAL A 173 9.28 33.34 5.64
CA VAL A 173 8.40 32.27 5.12
C VAL A 173 9.15 31.26 4.24
N GLU A 174 10.26 31.66 3.62
CA GLU A 174 11.01 30.76 2.71
C GLU A 174 11.63 29.56 3.45
N ARG A 175 12.17 29.76 4.66
CA ARG A 175 12.93 28.70 5.36
C ARG A 175 12.07 27.49 5.76
N PRO A 176 10.85 27.65 6.33
CA PRO A 176 9.97 26.52 6.60
C PRO A 176 9.60 25.74 5.33
N VAL A 177 9.16 26.40 4.27
CA VAL A 177 8.75 25.70 3.03
C VAL A 177 9.93 24.95 2.39
N VAL A 178 11.13 25.55 2.40
CA VAL A 178 12.35 24.88 1.96
C VAL A 178 12.60 23.60 2.78
N ASN A 179 12.50 23.67 4.11
CA ASN A 179 12.69 22.52 4.97
C ASN A 179 11.63 21.42 4.74
N LEU A 180 10.39 21.79 4.40
CA LEU A 180 9.33 20.83 4.09
C LEU A 180 9.63 20.07 2.81
N VAL A 181 9.99 20.78 1.74
CA VAL A 181 10.36 20.16 0.46
C VAL A 181 11.60 19.26 0.66
N ASP A 182 12.60 19.74 1.39
CA ASP A 182 13.79 18.95 1.72
C ASP A 182 13.43 17.68 2.50
N HIS A 183 12.50 17.76 3.44
CA HIS A 183 12.04 16.61 4.22
C HIS A 183 11.32 15.60 3.32
N ILE A 184 10.33 16.03 2.53
CA ILE A 184 9.57 15.18 1.60
C ILE A 184 10.52 14.45 0.64
N LEU A 185 11.51 15.16 0.09
CA LEU A 185 12.49 14.58 -0.82
C LEU A 185 13.41 13.58 -0.10
N ARG A 186 13.97 13.94 1.05
CA ARG A 186 14.84 13.03 1.82
C ARG A 186 14.10 11.79 2.26
N GLU A 187 12.89 11.95 2.80
CA GLU A 187 12.06 10.85 3.25
C GLU A 187 11.72 9.92 2.07
N GLY A 188 11.23 10.46 0.95
CA GLY A 188 10.93 9.66 -0.24
C GLY A 188 12.14 8.90 -0.79
N ILE A 189 13.32 9.54 -0.86
CA ILE A 189 14.56 8.94 -1.34
C ILE A 189 15.07 7.86 -0.37
N THR A 190 15.11 8.14 0.94
CA THR A 190 15.48 7.16 1.98
C THR A 190 14.48 5.99 2.00
N ASN A 191 13.22 6.26 1.68
CA ASN A 191 12.19 5.25 1.50
C ASN A 191 12.26 4.51 0.15
N GLY A 192 13.27 4.77 -0.68
CA GLY A 192 13.47 4.04 -1.94
C GLY A 192 12.40 4.30 -3.00
N ALA A 193 11.68 5.42 -2.89
CA ALA A 193 10.64 5.79 -3.84
C ALA A 193 11.22 5.98 -5.25
N SER A 194 10.46 5.61 -6.28
CA SER A 194 10.77 5.94 -7.68
C SER A 194 10.21 7.30 -8.08
N ASP A 195 9.05 7.65 -7.52
CA ASP A 195 8.33 8.88 -7.82
C ASP A 195 7.70 9.43 -6.53
N ILE A 196 7.76 10.74 -6.35
CA ILE A 196 7.05 11.49 -5.30
C ILE A 196 5.93 12.26 -5.97
N HIS A 197 4.72 12.09 -5.49
CA HIS A 197 3.50 12.70 -6.01
C HIS A 197 2.97 13.72 -5.00
N LEU A 198 2.68 14.94 -5.47
CA LEU A 198 1.99 15.96 -4.71
C LEU A 198 0.71 16.31 -5.45
N GLU A 199 -0.43 16.04 -4.82
CA GLU A 199 -1.75 16.15 -5.45
C GLU A 199 -2.67 17.00 -4.60
N HIS A 200 -3.17 18.10 -5.17
CA HIS A 200 -4.14 18.97 -4.53
C HIS A 200 -5.53 18.33 -4.62
N GLY A 201 -6.18 18.13 -3.48
CA GLY A 201 -7.53 17.61 -3.37
C GLY A 201 -8.38 18.40 -2.38
N GLU A 202 -9.61 17.96 -2.16
CA GLU A 202 -10.51 18.68 -1.28
C GLU A 202 -10.04 18.69 0.18
N GLY A 203 -9.43 17.60 0.66
CA GLY A 203 -8.92 17.50 2.03
C GLY A 203 -7.58 18.18 2.29
N GLY A 204 -6.92 18.75 1.29
CA GLY A 204 -5.54 19.24 1.39
C GLY A 204 -4.67 18.75 0.23
N ILE A 205 -3.37 18.62 0.48
CA ILE A 205 -2.39 18.16 -0.50
C ILE A 205 -1.91 16.78 -0.06
N SER A 206 -2.26 15.75 -0.82
CA SER A 206 -1.78 14.40 -0.58
C SER A 206 -0.35 14.28 -1.12
N VAL A 207 0.57 13.88 -0.25
CA VAL A 207 1.95 13.53 -0.61
C VAL A 207 2.03 12.01 -0.63
N ARG A 208 2.29 11.44 -1.81
CA ARG A 208 2.35 9.99 -2.01
C ARG A 208 3.70 9.57 -2.58
N TYR A 209 4.25 8.48 -2.06
CA TYR A 209 5.48 7.89 -2.57
C TYR A 209 5.15 6.64 -3.38
N ARG A 210 5.72 6.53 -4.58
CA ARG A 210 5.70 5.27 -5.34
C ARG A 210 6.89 4.42 -4.90
N VAL A 211 6.64 3.38 -4.10
CA VAL A 211 7.66 2.43 -3.64
C VAL A 211 7.37 1.07 -4.24
N ASP A 212 8.35 0.51 -4.95
CA ASP A 212 8.24 -0.77 -5.66
C ASP A 212 7.00 -0.88 -6.56
N GLY A 213 6.67 0.22 -7.24
CA GLY A 213 5.54 0.31 -8.18
C GLY A 213 4.21 0.72 -7.55
N ILE A 214 4.07 0.66 -6.22
CA ILE A 214 2.82 0.96 -5.51
C ILE A 214 2.86 2.36 -4.90
N LEU A 215 1.77 3.12 -5.08
CA LEU A 215 1.58 4.41 -4.43
C LEU A 215 1.15 4.21 -2.98
N ARG A 216 1.83 4.90 -2.06
CA ARG A 216 1.47 4.96 -0.64
C ARG A 216 1.35 6.41 -0.22
N GLU A 217 0.27 6.76 0.47
CA GLU A 217 0.14 8.08 1.08
C GLU A 217 1.08 8.17 2.29
N ALA A 218 1.93 9.19 2.29
CA ALA A 218 2.89 9.45 3.35
C ALA A 218 2.36 10.49 4.34
N MET A 219 1.77 11.56 3.82
CA MET A 219 1.19 12.64 4.61
C MET A 219 0.16 13.42 3.80
N VAL A 220 -0.76 14.09 4.51
CA VAL A 220 -1.67 15.08 3.95
C VAL A 220 -1.31 16.44 4.54
N LEU A 221 -1.03 17.40 3.68
CA LEU A 221 -0.67 18.77 4.06
C LEU A 221 -1.88 19.71 3.94
N PRO A 222 -1.97 20.76 4.76
CA PRO A 222 -3.03 21.76 4.64
C PRO A 222 -3.03 22.46 3.27
N ARG A 223 -4.21 22.82 2.74
CA ARG A 223 -4.32 23.54 1.45
C ARG A 223 -3.45 24.81 1.39
N ALA A 224 -3.31 25.52 2.52
CA ALA A 224 -2.56 26.77 2.61
C ALA A 224 -1.09 26.65 2.19
N VAL A 225 -0.47 25.47 2.32
CA VAL A 225 0.95 25.29 1.98
C VAL A 225 1.20 24.99 0.50
N GLY A 226 0.15 24.77 -0.31
CA GLY A 226 0.28 24.23 -1.67
C GLY A 226 0.99 25.15 -2.64
N VAL A 227 0.53 26.40 -2.73
CA VAL A 227 1.16 27.40 -3.61
C VAL A 227 2.64 27.64 -3.25
N PRO A 228 3.01 27.86 -1.97
CA PRO A 228 4.41 27.95 -1.57
C PRO A 228 5.24 26.70 -1.92
N LEU A 229 4.67 25.50 -1.67
CA LEU A 229 5.35 24.22 -1.92
C LEU A 229 5.66 24.01 -3.40
N VAL A 230 4.68 24.23 -4.28
CA VAL A 230 4.86 24.15 -5.74
C VAL A 230 5.86 25.19 -6.21
N SER A 231 5.79 26.42 -5.70
CA SER A 231 6.72 27.50 -6.08
C SER A 231 8.17 27.14 -5.73
N ARG A 232 8.40 26.59 -4.53
CA ARG A 232 9.73 26.10 -4.12
C ARG A 232 10.24 24.99 -5.04
N ILE A 233 9.38 24.04 -5.41
CA ILE A 233 9.74 22.95 -6.33
C ILE A 233 10.04 23.49 -7.74
N LYS A 234 9.27 24.47 -8.22
CA LYS A 234 9.54 25.16 -9.49
C LYS A 234 10.89 25.86 -9.50
N ILE A 235 11.23 26.58 -8.43
CA ILE A 235 12.56 27.20 -8.26
C ILE A 235 13.66 26.14 -8.36
N MET A 236 13.51 25.01 -7.66
CA MET A 236 14.49 23.91 -7.72
C MET A 236 14.67 23.34 -9.13
N GLY A 237 13.56 23.22 -9.88
CA GLY A 237 13.56 22.71 -11.26
C GLY A 237 13.89 23.75 -12.34
N GLN A 238 14.20 25.00 -11.97
CA GLN A 238 14.38 26.13 -12.90
C GLN A 238 13.17 26.35 -13.81
N LEU A 239 11.96 26.22 -13.24
CA LEU A 239 10.68 26.37 -13.90
C LEU A 239 10.12 27.79 -13.72
N ASP A 240 9.21 28.19 -14.59
CA ASP A 240 8.51 29.47 -14.49
C ASP A 240 7.46 29.42 -13.37
N ILE A 241 7.68 30.19 -12.32
CA ILE A 241 6.82 30.26 -11.13
C ILE A 241 5.48 30.96 -11.45
N ALA A 242 5.51 31.94 -12.36
CA ALA A 242 4.35 32.74 -12.73
C ALA A 242 3.40 31.95 -13.63
N ASP A 243 3.93 31.12 -14.53
CA ASP A 243 3.12 30.26 -15.38
C ASP A 243 2.59 29.05 -14.62
N ARG A 244 1.27 29.02 -14.37
CA ARG A 244 0.57 27.89 -13.72
C ARG A 244 -0.46 27.24 -14.64
N LEU A 245 -0.51 27.66 -15.90
CA LEU A 245 -1.54 27.25 -16.86
C LEU A 245 -1.03 26.24 -17.87
N ARG A 246 0.29 26.05 -17.96
CA ARG A 246 0.91 25.07 -18.86
C ARG A 246 1.70 24.02 -18.08
N PRO A 247 1.75 22.76 -18.56
CA PRO A 247 2.65 21.76 -18.02
C PRO A 247 4.10 22.21 -18.15
N GLN A 248 4.91 21.95 -17.12
CA GLN A 248 6.33 22.30 -17.13
C GLN A 248 7.18 21.11 -16.69
N GLY A 249 8.40 21.02 -17.23
CA GLY A 249 9.33 19.94 -16.95
C GLY A 249 10.73 20.48 -16.69
N GLY A 250 11.38 19.99 -15.63
CA GLY A 250 12.68 20.45 -15.18
C GLY A 250 13.53 19.33 -14.59
N ARG A 251 14.80 19.63 -14.34
CA ARG A 251 15.73 18.74 -13.65
C ARG A 251 16.39 19.49 -12.50
N ALA A 252 16.61 18.80 -11.40
CA ALA A 252 17.33 19.34 -10.25
C ALA A 252 18.29 18.30 -9.67
N ARG A 253 19.28 18.76 -8.93
CA ARG A 253 20.17 17.92 -8.12
C ARG A 253 19.84 18.12 -6.66
N PHE A 254 19.60 17.03 -5.96
CA PHE A 254 19.22 17.06 -4.56
C PHE A 254 20.22 16.26 -3.70
N PRO A 255 20.89 16.90 -2.72
CA PRO A 255 21.82 16.20 -1.83
C PRO A 255 21.07 15.41 -0.74
N VAL A 256 21.41 14.14 -0.59
CA VAL A 256 20.90 13.25 0.47
C VAL A 256 22.09 12.61 1.18
N GLY A 257 22.40 13.11 2.39
CA GLY A 257 23.59 12.68 3.13
C GLY A 257 24.88 13.04 2.39
N LYS A 258 25.65 12.03 1.98
CA LYS A 258 26.88 12.20 1.18
C LYS A 258 26.66 12.05 -0.33
N GLU A 259 25.48 11.61 -0.75
CA GLU A 259 25.16 11.36 -2.15
C GLU A 259 24.39 12.54 -2.74
N VAL A 260 24.50 12.73 -4.05
CA VAL A 260 23.68 13.68 -4.81
C VAL A 260 22.81 12.87 -5.77
N VAL A 261 21.51 13.08 -5.70
CA VAL A 261 20.51 12.39 -6.51
C VAL A 261 19.98 13.35 -7.56
N ASP A 262 19.98 12.93 -8.82
CA ASP A 262 19.32 13.68 -9.88
C ASP A 262 17.80 13.42 -9.80
N VAL A 263 16.99 14.47 -9.93
CA VAL A 263 15.54 14.36 -9.96
C VAL A 263 14.96 15.05 -11.18
N ARG A 264 13.89 14.47 -11.74
CA ARG A 264 13.10 15.09 -12.81
C ARG A 264 11.78 15.56 -12.25
N ILE A 265 11.48 16.84 -12.43
CA ILE A 265 10.30 17.49 -11.90
C ILE A 265 9.33 17.72 -13.06
N SER A 266 8.06 17.40 -12.85
CA SER A 266 6.97 17.71 -13.77
C SER A 266 5.85 18.39 -12.99
N THR A 267 5.36 19.52 -13.50
CA THR A 267 4.14 20.18 -12.99
C THR A 267 3.05 20.11 -14.04
N LEU A 268 1.82 19.87 -13.60
CA LEU A 268 0.63 19.73 -14.44
C LEU A 268 -0.52 20.55 -13.81
N PRO A 269 -1.11 21.53 -14.50
CA PRO A 269 -2.29 22.23 -14.02
C PRO A 269 -3.46 21.26 -13.77
N ALA A 270 -4.14 21.38 -12.63
CA ALA A 270 -5.31 20.58 -12.27
C ALA A 270 -6.37 21.45 -11.55
N ALA A 271 -7.56 20.89 -11.31
CA ALA A 271 -8.72 21.63 -10.81
C ALA A 271 -8.49 22.38 -9.49
N HIS A 272 -7.70 21.83 -8.57
CA HIS A 272 -7.45 22.41 -7.24
C HIS A 272 -6.03 22.97 -7.06
N GLY A 273 -5.29 23.14 -8.15
CA GLY A 273 -3.89 23.59 -8.14
C GLY A 273 -3.01 22.74 -9.05
N GLU A 274 -1.70 22.93 -8.99
CA GLU A 274 -0.76 22.16 -9.81
C GLU A 274 -0.47 20.80 -9.17
N LYS A 275 -0.62 19.73 -9.95
CA LYS A 275 -0.07 18.42 -9.62
C LYS A 275 1.43 18.45 -9.87
N VAL A 276 2.21 17.95 -8.91
CA VAL A 276 3.66 17.83 -9.05
C VAL A 276 4.07 16.37 -8.96
N VAL A 277 4.93 15.94 -9.87
CA VAL A 277 5.58 14.63 -9.83
C VAL A 277 7.09 14.83 -9.89
N ILE A 278 7.79 14.27 -8.90
CA ILE A 278 9.25 14.28 -8.83
C ILE A 278 9.72 12.84 -9.00
N ARG A 279 10.32 12.53 -10.15
CA ARG A 279 10.94 11.24 -10.42
C ARG A 279 12.36 11.22 -9.91
N ILE A 280 12.68 10.24 -9.09
CA ILE A 280 13.99 10.04 -8.49
C ILE A 280 14.84 9.20 -9.45
N LEU A 281 15.97 9.75 -9.89
CA LEU A 281 16.93 9.06 -10.75
C LEU A 281 18.12 8.60 -9.89
N ASP A 282 18.04 7.37 -9.37
CA ASP A 282 19.12 6.79 -8.57
C ASP A 282 20.20 6.20 -9.50
N PRO A 283 21.41 6.80 -9.58
CA PRO A 283 22.47 6.31 -10.45
C PRO A 283 22.97 4.91 -10.07
N ARG A 284 22.73 4.42 -8.84
CA ARG A 284 23.10 3.05 -8.44
C ARG A 284 22.24 2.01 -9.15
N LYS A 285 20.94 2.28 -9.33
CA LYS A 285 20.03 1.42 -10.11
C LYS A 285 20.48 1.30 -11.56
N SER A 286 21.12 2.34 -12.09
CA SER A 286 21.69 2.30 -13.45
C SER A 286 22.84 1.31 -13.60
N ARG A 287 23.50 0.83 -12.53
CA ARG A 287 24.71 -0.02 -12.58
C ARG A 287 24.43 -1.52 -12.41
N GLN A 288 23.17 -1.95 -12.46
CA GLN A 288 22.81 -3.35 -12.31
C GLN A 288 23.45 -4.23 -13.40
N SER A 289 24.00 -5.38 -13.01
CA SER A 289 24.39 -6.46 -13.92
C SER A 289 23.16 -7.27 -14.34
N LEU A 290 23.30 -8.12 -15.37
CA LEU A 290 22.22 -9.05 -15.74
C LEU A 290 21.91 -10.02 -14.60
N ASP A 291 22.92 -10.51 -13.90
CA ASP A 291 22.77 -11.41 -12.75
C ASP A 291 21.91 -10.78 -11.64
N ALA A 292 21.97 -9.46 -11.49
CA ALA A 292 21.19 -8.72 -10.49
C ALA A 292 19.70 -8.60 -10.84
N LEU A 293 19.27 -8.98 -12.06
CA LEU A 293 17.87 -8.96 -12.49
C LEU A 293 17.03 -10.08 -11.86
N GLY A 294 17.68 -11.11 -11.31
CA GLY A 294 17.01 -12.25 -10.66
C GLY A 294 16.34 -13.20 -11.64
N LEU A 295 16.94 -13.43 -12.81
CA LEU A 295 16.41 -14.35 -13.83
C LEU A 295 16.54 -15.81 -13.38
N GLY A 296 15.65 -16.67 -13.89
CA GLY A 296 15.86 -18.11 -13.81
C GLY A 296 16.96 -18.57 -14.78
N ASN A 297 17.51 -19.76 -14.54
CA ASN A 297 18.65 -20.28 -15.31
C ASN A 297 18.35 -20.40 -16.82
N GLU A 298 17.11 -20.75 -17.18
CA GLU A 298 16.71 -20.93 -18.59
C GLU A 298 16.55 -19.58 -19.30
N GLU A 299 15.93 -18.61 -18.63
CA GLU A 299 15.78 -17.24 -19.14
C GLU A 299 17.14 -16.56 -19.26
N GLU A 300 18.03 -16.73 -18.27
CA GLU A 300 19.39 -16.21 -18.30
C GLU A 300 20.18 -16.81 -19.47
N ALA A 301 20.16 -18.13 -19.65
CA ALA A 301 20.83 -18.79 -20.77
C ALA A 301 20.28 -18.32 -22.12
N ALA A 302 18.97 -18.15 -22.25
CA ALA A 302 18.37 -17.62 -23.47
C ALA A 302 18.79 -16.18 -23.76
N LEU A 303 18.82 -15.32 -22.73
CA LEU A 303 19.29 -13.94 -22.86
C LEU A 303 20.77 -13.88 -23.24
N GLN A 304 21.63 -14.72 -22.64
CA GLN A 304 23.04 -14.80 -23.00
C GLN A 304 23.24 -15.18 -24.47
N ARG A 305 22.46 -16.15 -24.98
CA ARG A 305 22.48 -16.51 -26.41
C ARG A 305 22.14 -15.32 -27.32
N LEU A 306 21.18 -14.49 -26.94
CA LEU A 306 20.86 -13.26 -27.70
C LEU A 306 22.03 -12.27 -27.69
N LEU A 307 22.74 -12.16 -26.57
CA LEU A 307 23.91 -11.27 -26.47
C LEU A 307 25.12 -11.79 -27.24
N GLU A 308 25.21 -13.07 -27.58
CA GLU A 308 26.30 -13.63 -28.39
C GLU A 308 26.18 -13.30 -29.89
N VAL A 309 24.99 -12.91 -30.35
CA VAL A 309 24.72 -12.58 -31.74
C VAL A 309 25.50 -11.33 -32.18
N ARG A 310 25.97 -11.32 -33.44
CA ARG A 310 26.76 -10.21 -34.03
C ARG A 310 25.92 -9.16 -34.75
N GLU A 311 24.80 -9.57 -35.34
CA GLU A 311 23.91 -8.72 -36.13
C GLU A 311 22.46 -9.20 -36.02
N GLY A 312 21.51 -8.30 -36.28
CA GLY A 312 20.09 -8.61 -36.23
C GLY A 312 19.32 -7.73 -35.25
N LEU A 313 18.03 -8.00 -35.10
CA LEU A 313 17.12 -7.24 -34.25
C LEU A 313 16.77 -8.04 -32.99
N ILE A 314 16.98 -7.44 -31.82
CA ILE A 314 16.52 -7.94 -30.53
C ILE A 314 15.52 -6.95 -29.96
N LEU A 315 14.31 -7.43 -29.67
CA LEU A 315 13.25 -6.60 -29.11
C LEU A 315 13.13 -6.84 -27.61
N VAL A 316 12.99 -5.77 -26.84
CA VAL A 316 12.61 -5.84 -25.43
C VAL A 316 11.25 -5.17 -25.26
N THR A 317 10.25 -5.91 -24.80
CA THR A 317 8.87 -5.46 -24.73
C THR A 317 8.27 -5.60 -23.33
N GLY A 318 7.20 -4.84 -23.11
CA GLY A 318 6.45 -4.78 -21.86
C GLY A 318 5.90 -3.38 -21.60
N PRO A 319 5.01 -3.21 -20.61
CA PRO A 319 4.40 -1.94 -20.29
C PRO A 319 5.41 -0.95 -19.70
N THR A 320 4.96 0.27 -19.44
CA THR A 320 5.75 1.27 -18.73
C THR A 320 6.12 0.77 -17.33
N GLY A 321 7.38 0.95 -16.93
CA GLY A 321 7.86 0.51 -15.63
C GLY A 321 8.15 -1.00 -15.51
N SER A 322 8.13 -1.76 -16.61
CA SER A 322 8.49 -3.18 -16.60
C SER A 322 10.01 -3.45 -16.53
N GLY A 323 10.85 -2.42 -16.52
CA GLY A 323 12.31 -2.55 -16.40
C GLY A 323 13.08 -2.71 -17.71
N LYS A 324 12.47 -2.46 -18.88
CA LYS A 324 13.11 -2.58 -20.20
C LYS A 324 14.46 -1.86 -20.30
N THR A 325 14.49 -0.57 -19.95
CA THR A 325 15.71 0.25 -20.00
C THR A 325 16.79 -0.30 -19.08
N THR A 326 16.43 -0.80 -17.89
CA THR A 326 17.36 -1.41 -16.95
C THR A 326 18.03 -2.65 -17.55
N THR A 327 17.23 -3.55 -18.14
CA THR A 327 17.73 -4.77 -18.80
C THR A 327 18.61 -4.43 -19.99
N LEU A 328 18.19 -3.49 -20.83
CA LEU A 328 18.97 -3.03 -21.99
C LEU A 328 20.31 -2.41 -21.57
N TYR A 329 20.31 -1.55 -20.54
CA TYR A 329 21.55 -0.94 -20.06
C TYR A 329 22.50 -1.99 -19.46
N ALA A 330 21.99 -3.03 -18.81
CA ALA A 330 22.79 -4.15 -18.33
C ALA A 330 23.39 -4.95 -19.49
N ALA A 331 22.60 -5.26 -20.52
CA ALA A 331 23.07 -5.89 -21.76
C ALA A 331 24.16 -5.08 -22.47
N LEU A 332 23.94 -3.77 -22.66
CA LEU A 332 24.91 -2.88 -23.31
C LEU A 332 26.23 -2.80 -22.55
N ARG A 333 26.20 -2.85 -21.21
CA ARG A 333 27.44 -2.89 -20.40
C ARG A 333 28.26 -4.15 -20.66
N GLN A 334 27.61 -5.31 -20.70
CA GLN A 334 28.29 -6.57 -21.00
C GLN A 334 28.83 -6.58 -22.44
N LEU A 335 28.07 -6.06 -23.41
CA LEU A 335 28.53 -5.96 -24.80
C LEU A 335 29.74 -5.02 -24.93
N LYS A 336 29.76 -3.91 -24.20
CA LYS A 336 30.86 -2.95 -24.20
C LYS A 336 32.20 -3.59 -23.80
N GLU A 337 32.21 -4.61 -22.95
CA GLU A 337 33.43 -5.33 -22.57
C GLU A 337 34.12 -6.03 -23.75
N ARG A 338 33.41 -6.20 -24.87
CA ARG A 338 33.95 -6.76 -26.12
C ARG A 338 34.71 -5.74 -26.98
N GLY A 339 34.77 -4.47 -26.56
CA GLY A 339 35.47 -3.42 -27.30
C GLY A 339 34.75 -2.94 -28.57
N VAL A 340 33.42 -3.04 -28.61
CA VAL A 340 32.56 -2.63 -29.73
C VAL A 340 32.11 -1.17 -29.62
N ASN A 341 31.84 -0.53 -30.76
CA ASN A 341 31.26 0.81 -30.84
C ASN A 341 29.74 0.76 -30.62
N ILE A 342 29.27 1.33 -29.51
CA ILE A 342 27.86 1.34 -29.13
C ILE A 342 27.30 2.75 -29.21
N ILE A 343 26.21 2.93 -29.96
CA ILE A 343 25.50 4.19 -30.10
C ILE A 343 24.01 4.01 -29.79
N THR A 344 23.44 4.86 -28.94
CA THR A 344 22.01 4.82 -28.57
C THR A 344 21.27 6.07 -29.05
N VAL A 345 19.97 5.94 -29.30
CA VAL A 345 19.03 7.05 -29.49
C VAL A 345 17.87 6.89 -28.51
N GLU A 346 17.63 7.88 -27.65
CA GLU A 346 16.73 7.75 -26.50
C GLU A 346 15.90 9.03 -26.24
N ASP A 347 14.72 8.88 -25.64
CA ASP A 347 13.80 9.98 -25.31
C ASP A 347 13.22 9.87 -23.89
N PRO A 348 13.86 10.45 -22.86
CA PRO A 348 15.21 11.00 -22.84
C PRO A 348 16.26 9.93 -22.51
N VAL A 349 17.54 10.31 -22.52
CA VAL A 349 18.60 9.50 -21.90
C VAL A 349 18.38 9.48 -20.38
N GLU A 350 18.08 8.30 -19.82
CA GLU A 350 17.77 8.11 -18.40
C GLU A 350 19.04 8.20 -17.53
N TYR A 351 20.11 7.50 -17.93
CA TYR A 351 21.42 7.57 -17.27
C TYR A 351 22.55 7.56 -18.29
N ARG A 352 23.65 8.24 -17.95
CA ARG A 352 24.86 8.23 -18.78
C ARG A 352 25.68 6.98 -18.51
N ILE A 353 25.98 6.21 -19.55
CA ILE A 353 26.83 5.01 -19.49
C ILE A 353 28.21 5.39 -20.04
N PRO A 354 29.27 5.37 -19.20
CA PRO A 354 30.62 5.66 -19.67
C PRO A 354 31.07 4.72 -20.78
N GLY A 355 31.58 5.30 -21.87
CA GLY A 355 32.06 4.57 -23.05
C GLY A 355 30.98 4.20 -24.07
N ILE A 356 29.74 4.68 -23.91
CA ILE A 356 28.66 4.54 -24.89
C ILE A 356 28.25 5.94 -25.36
N VAL A 357 28.08 6.12 -26.66
CA VAL A 357 27.57 7.38 -27.22
C VAL A 357 26.05 7.36 -27.12
N GLN A 358 25.46 8.27 -26.35
CA GLN A 358 24.01 8.32 -26.15
C GLN A 358 23.43 9.62 -26.73
N VAL A 359 22.60 9.48 -27.76
CA VAL A 359 21.92 10.58 -28.44
C VAL A 359 20.54 10.77 -27.83
N GLN A 360 20.25 11.97 -27.32
CA GLN A 360 18.91 12.31 -26.86
C GLN A 360 18.10 12.94 -27.99
N ILE A 361 16.84 12.51 -28.13
CA ILE A 361 15.89 13.12 -29.06
C ILE A 361 15.72 14.62 -28.76
N ASN A 362 15.61 15.40 -29.83
CA ASN A 362 15.33 16.83 -29.77
C ASN A 362 14.42 17.23 -30.93
N GLU A 363 13.11 17.09 -30.70
CA GLU A 363 12.08 17.39 -31.71
C GLU A 363 12.14 18.85 -32.17
N LYS A 364 12.45 19.81 -31.27
CA LYS A 364 12.56 21.23 -31.62
C LYS A 364 13.69 21.51 -32.61
N ALA A 365 14.76 20.71 -32.58
CA ALA A 365 15.86 20.79 -33.53
C ALA A 365 15.67 19.86 -34.75
N GLY A 366 14.54 19.16 -34.86
CA GLY A 366 14.28 18.18 -35.92
C GLY A 366 15.03 16.85 -35.75
N LEU A 367 15.65 16.59 -34.59
CA LEU A 367 16.37 15.35 -34.30
C LEU A 367 15.40 14.29 -33.73
N THR A 368 14.64 13.67 -34.62
CA THR A 368 13.72 12.53 -34.35
C THR A 368 14.43 11.17 -34.35
N PHE A 369 13.77 10.11 -33.89
CA PHE A 369 14.32 8.74 -33.89
C PHE A 369 14.84 8.32 -35.27
N ALA A 370 14.02 8.42 -36.32
CA ALA A 370 14.43 8.06 -37.68
C ALA A 370 15.61 8.92 -38.19
N SER A 371 15.58 10.24 -37.99
CA SER A 371 16.65 11.13 -38.44
C SER A 371 17.99 10.90 -37.72
N ALA A 372 17.93 10.63 -36.41
CA ALA A 372 19.07 10.28 -35.59
C ALA A 372 19.64 8.93 -36.04
N LEU A 373 18.80 7.91 -36.22
CA LEU A 373 19.22 6.59 -36.68
C LEU A 373 19.90 6.66 -38.07
N ARG A 374 19.40 7.49 -38.99
CA ARG A 374 20.07 7.72 -40.30
C ARG A 374 21.48 8.23 -40.14
N SER A 375 21.73 9.05 -39.11
CA SER A 375 23.03 9.62 -38.85
C SER A 375 23.94 8.64 -38.13
N ILE A 376 23.39 7.89 -37.16
CA ILE A 376 24.08 6.85 -36.39
C ILE A 376 24.67 5.78 -37.31
N LEU A 377 23.94 5.32 -38.33
CA LEU A 377 24.44 4.32 -39.28
C LEU A 377 25.63 4.79 -40.14
N ARG A 378 25.98 6.09 -40.10
CA ARG A 378 27.20 6.64 -40.72
C ARG A 378 28.31 6.93 -39.70
N GLN A 379 28.18 6.42 -38.47
CA GLN A 379 29.15 6.59 -37.39
C GLN A 379 29.90 5.30 -37.07
N ASP A 380 29.90 4.34 -38.01
CA ASP A 380 30.55 3.03 -37.86
C ASP A 380 30.14 2.27 -36.57
N PRO A 381 28.83 2.19 -36.22
CA PRO A 381 28.42 1.47 -35.02
C PRO A 381 28.49 -0.05 -35.21
N ASP A 382 28.83 -0.79 -34.17
CA ASP A 382 28.63 -2.24 -34.11
C ASP A 382 27.26 -2.58 -33.51
N VAL A 383 26.88 -1.82 -32.47
CA VAL A 383 25.63 -2.01 -31.71
C VAL A 383 24.85 -0.71 -31.68
N VAL A 384 23.56 -0.79 -32.00
CA VAL A 384 22.63 0.35 -31.95
C VAL A 384 21.51 0.04 -30.97
N LEU A 385 21.21 0.97 -30.05
CA LEU A 385 20.00 0.93 -29.24
C LEU A 385 19.03 2.02 -29.71
N ILE A 386 17.81 1.60 -30.05
CA ILE A 386 16.69 2.49 -30.31
C ILE A 386 15.79 2.46 -29.09
N GLY A 387 15.63 3.62 -28.44
CA GLY A 387 14.88 3.77 -27.20
C GLY A 387 13.49 3.14 -27.28
N GLU A 388 12.79 3.35 -28.39
CA GLU A 388 11.51 2.71 -28.70
C GLU A 388 11.16 2.83 -30.20
N ILE A 389 10.35 1.90 -30.70
CA ILE A 389 9.76 1.97 -32.04
C ILE A 389 8.29 2.37 -31.91
N ARG A 390 7.96 3.60 -32.32
CA ARG A 390 6.57 4.11 -32.30
C ARG A 390 5.90 4.08 -33.67
N ASP A 391 6.69 4.18 -34.73
CA ASP A 391 6.21 4.40 -36.10
C ASP A 391 6.91 3.49 -37.12
N ARG A 392 6.31 3.45 -38.32
CA ARG A 392 6.78 2.66 -39.45
C ARG A 392 8.18 3.04 -39.91
N GLU A 393 8.50 4.34 -39.91
CA GLU A 393 9.78 4.82 -40.43
C GLU A 393 10.93 4.30 -39.56
N THR A 394 10.81 4.47 -38.24
CA THR A 394 11.76 3.98 -37.24
C THR A 394 11.85 2.45 -37.29
N ALA A 395 10.73 1.74 -37.41
CA ALA A 395 10.69 0.28 -37.53
C ALA A 395 11.44 -0.21 -38.78
N ALA A 396 11.14 0.37 -39.94
CA ALA A 396 11.78 0.01 -41.20
C ALA A 396 13.29 0.23 -41.14
N MET A 397 13.72 1.35 -40.54
CA MET A 397 15.12 1.65 -40.37
C MET A 397 15.85 0.71 -39.41
N ALA A 398 15.21 0.34 -38.28
CA ALA A 398 15.76 -0.64 -37.35
C ALA A 398 16.06 -1.96 -38.06
N ILE A 399 15.11 -2.43 -38.87
CA ILE A 399 15.23 -3.68 -39.63
C ILE A 399 16.30 -3.58 -40.72
N GLN A 400 16.37 -2.45 -41.44
CA GLN A 400 17.44 -2.25 -42.42
C GLN A 400 18.83 -2.24 -41.75
N ALA A 401 18.98 -1.58 -40.60
CA ALA A 401 20.21 -1.61 -39.82
C ALA A 401 20.59 -3.05 -39.42
N SER A 402 19.63 -3.81 -38.93
CA SER A 402 19.81 -5.23 -38.56
C SER A 402 20.24 -6.12 -39.73
N LEU A 403 19.72 -5.88 -40.94
CA LEU A 403 20.06 -6.63 -42.15
C LEU A 403 21.39 -6.19 -42.80
N THR A 404 21.98 -5.08 -42.33
CA THR A 404 23.22 -4.50 -42.88
C THR A 404 24.41 -4.68 -41.94
N GLY A 405 24.36 -5.67 -41.04
CA GLY A 405 25.50 -6.05 -40.21
C GLY A 405 25.54 -5.46 -38.81
N HIS A 406 24.47 -4.78 -38.36
CA HIS A 406 24.43 -4.17 -37.04
C HIS A 406 23.62 -5.01 -36.06
N LEU A 407 24.06 -5.08 -34.81
CA LEU A 407 23.22 -5.58 -33.72
C LEU A 407 22.32 -4.45 -33.22
N VAL A 408 21.02 -4.59 -33.37
CA VAL A 408 20.04 -3.56 -33.02
C VAL A 408 19.19 -4.03 -31.85
N PHE A 409 19.20 -3.26 -30.78
CA PHE A 409 18.22 -3.36 -29.70
C PHE A 409 17.13 -2.33 -29.90
N ALA A 410 15.88 -2.71 -29.67
CA ALA A 410 14.78 -1.76 -29.64
C ALA A 410 13.74 -2.14 -28.59
N THR A 411 12.95 -1.15 -28.14
CA THR A 411 11.79 -1.42 -27.29
C THR A 411 10.45 -1.26 -27.98
N LEU A 412 9.48 -2.04 -27.51
CA LEU A 412 8.07 -1.93 -27.84
C LEU A 412 7.22 -1.99 -26.55
N HIS A 413 5.95 -1.65 -26.69
CA HIS A 413 4.96 -1.67 -25.61
C HIS A 413 3.86 -2.70 -25.92
N THR A 414 4.23 -3.98 -26.01
CA THR A 414 3.28 -5.09 -26.13
C THR A 414 3.18 -5.88 -24.83
N ILE A 415 2.10 -6.64 -24.68
CA ILE A 415 1.82 -7.41 -23.46
C ILE A 415 2.73 -8.64 -23.35
N ASP A 416 3.01 -9.32 -24.46
CA ASP A 416 3.87 -10.50 -24.57
C ASP A 416 4.87 -10.39 -25.73
N ALA A 417 5.74 -11.39 -25.87
CA ALA A 417 6.80 -11.43 -26.86
C ALA A 417 6.27 -11.54 -28.31
N CYS A 418 5.38 -12.48 -28.60
CA CYS A 418 4.87 -12.75 -29.95
C CYS A 418 4.01 -11.59 -30.48
N SER A 419 3.26 -10.89 -29.62
CA SER A 419 2.53 -9.67 -29.98
C SER A 419 3.43 -8.56 -30.51
N SER A 420 4.71 -8.51 -30.13
CA SER A 420 5.65 -7.53 -30.67
C SER A 420 5.98 -7.75 -32.15
N ILE A 421 5.96 -9.01 -32.59
CA ILE A 421 6.19 -9.40 -34.00
C ILE A 421 5.00 -8.93 -34.84
N VAL A 422 3.78 -9.27 -34.39
CA VAL A 422 2.53 -8.84 -35.04
C VAL A 422 2.47 -7.31 -35.11
N ARG A 423 2.82 -6.62 -34.02
CA ARG A 423 2.84 -5.16 -33.97
C ARG A 423 3.76 -4.53 -35.02
N LEU A 424 4.92 -5.11 -35.29
CA LEU A 424 5.81 -4.60 -36.35
C LEU A 424 5.19 -4.79 -37.73
N THR A 425 4.56 -5.93 -37.98
CA THR A 425 3.81 -6.18 -39.23
C THR A 425 2.65 -5.18 -39.37
N ASP A 426 1.90 -4.90 -38.32
CA ASP A 426 0.80 -3.92 -38.30
C ASP A 426 1.29 -2.49 -38.58
N LEU A 427 2.50 -2.14 -38.16
CA LEU A 427 3.14 -0.87 -38.52
C LEU A 427 3.50 -0.80 -40.02
N GLY A 428 3.32 -1.87 -40.78
CA GLY A 428 3.56 -1.92 -42.22
C GLY A 428 5.01 -2.27 -42.59
N VAL A 429 5.69 -3.00 -41.70
CA VAL A 429 6.96 -3.66 -42.00
C VAL A 429 6.71 -4.91 -42.84
N ASP A 430 7.59 -5.18 -43.81
CA ASP A 430 7.57 -6.40 -44.61
C ASP A 430 7.93 -7.63 -43.76
N ALA A 431 7.02 -8.62 -43.74
CA ALA A 431 7.13 -9.80 -42.88
C ALA A 431 8.37 -10.65 -43.19
N ALA A 432 8.76 -10.78 -44.46
CA ALA A 432 9.95 -11.52 -44.86
C ALA A 432 11.23 -10.84 -44.35
N LYS A 433 11.34 -9.51 -44.47
CA LYS A 433 12.45 -8.76 -43.87
C LYS A 433 12.49 -8.88 -42.35
N LEU A 434 11.35 -8.87 -41.69
CA LEU A 434 11.26 -9.05 -40.24
C LEU A 434 11.74 -10.44 -39.81
N GLY A 435 11.30 -11.48 -40.51
CA GLY A 435 11.69 -12.87 -40.25
C GLY A 435 13.21 -13.06 -40.27
N THR A 436 13.88 -12.54 -41.29
CA THR A 436 15.35 -12.64 -41.41
C THR A 436 16.10 -11.74 -40.42
N ALA A 437 15.56 -10.56 -40.12
CA ALA A 437 16.20 -9.60 -39.22
C ALA A 437 16.10 -9.99 -37.74
N LEU A 438 14.96 -10.52 -37.30
CA LEU A 438 14.67 -10.79 -35.89
C LEU A 438 15.50 -11.97 -35.36
N LYS A 439 16.12 -11.78 -34.20
CA LYS A 439 16.92 -12.82 -33.50
C LYS A 439 16.24 -13.28 -32.22
N GLY A 440 15.47 -12.41 -31.61
CA GLY A 440 14.56 -12.79 -30.54
C GLY A 440 13.84 -11.61 -29.92
N VAL A 441 12.89 -11.96 -29.06
CA VAL A 441 12.07 -11.02 -28.31
C VAL A 441 12.12 -11.38 -26.84
N VAL A 442 12.33 -10.37 -25.99
CA VAL A 442 12.30 -10.46 -24.54
C VAL A 442 11.08 -9.70 -24.05
N ALA A 443 10.05 -10.39 -23.56
CA ALA A 443 8.96 -9.74 -22.85
C ALA A 443 9.23 -9.76 -21.34
N GLN A 444 8.91 -8.65 -20.66
CA GLN A 444 9.30 -8.46 -19.27
C GLN A 444 8.17 -7.88 -18.40
N ARG A 445 8.12 -8.33 -17.14
CA ARG A 445 7.37 -7.73 -16.03
C ARG A 445 8.23 -7.68 -14.76
N LEU A 446 7.90 -6.78 -13.84
CA LEU A 446 8.52 -6.70 -12.52
C LEU A 446 7.53 -7.16 -11.46
N LEU A 447 7.97 -8.07 -10.61
CA LEU A 447 7.26 -8.55 -9.42
C LEU A 447 7.96 -7.99 -8.19
N ARG A 448 7.21 -7.59 -7.16
CA ARG A 448 7.81 -7.20 -5.88
C ARG A 448 8.47 -8.41 -5.22
N ARG A 449 9.68 -8.21 -4.69
CA ARG A 449 10.44 -9.27 -4.02
C ARG A 449 10.01 -9.37 -2.56
N LEU A 450 9.74 -10.59 -2.08
CA LEU A 450 9.42 -10.84 -0.67
C LEU A 450 10.58 -10.41 0.24
N CYS A 451 10.24 -9.76 1.35
CA CYS A 451 11.23 -9.34 2.33
C CYS A 451 11.90 -10.56 2.98
N LYS A 452 13.22 -10.66 2.84
CA LYS A 452 14.00 -11.81 3.31
C LYS A 452 13.90 -12.05 4.83
N ARG A 453 13.64 -11.00 5.62
CA ARG A 453 13.51 -11.11 7.09
C ARG A 453 12.17 -11.60 7.59
N CYS A 454 11.08 -11.30 6.89
CA CYS A 454 9.73 -11.52 7.42
C CYS A 454 8.86 -12.42 6.54
N ARG A 455 9.37 -12.90 5.41
CA ARG A 455 8.64 -13.89 4.59
C ARG A 455 8.42 -15.17 5.39
N VAL A 456 7.22 -15.71 5.31
CA VAL A 456 6.82 -16.94 6.01
C VAL A 456 6.26 -17.93 5.00
N VAL A 457 6.36 -19.22 5.31
CA VAL A 457 5.72 -20.27 4.52
C VAL A 457 4.21 -20.22 4.77
N ALA A 458 3.41 -20.25 3.70
CA ALA A 458 1.95 -20.24 3.79
C ALA A 458 1.43 -21.50 4.51
N PRO A 459 0.71 -21.39 5.64
CA PRO A 459 0.19 -22.55 6.37
C PRO A 459 -0.78 -23.40 5.55
N GLY A 460 -1.53 -22.79 4.64
CA GLY A 460 -2.46 -23.44 3.72
C GLY A 460 -1.84 -23.87 2.38
N GLY A 461 -0.53 -23.72 2.21
CA GLY A 461 0.14 -23.99 0.93
C GLY A 461 -0.28 -22.99 -0.15
N VAL A 462 -0.41 -23.48 -1.39
CA VAL A 462 -0.82 -22.68 -2.54
C VAL A 462 -2.29 -22.26 -2.40
N PRO A 463 -2.66 -20.98 -2.63
CA PRO A 463 -4.07 -20.57 -2.67
C PRO A 463 -4.87 -21.38 -3.71
N ASP A 464 -6.12 -21.74 -3.38
CA ASP A 464 -7.00 -22.58 -4.24
C ASP A 464 -7.05 -22.14 -5.71
N ARG A 465 -7.06 -20.82 -5.93
CA ARG A 465 -7.05 -20.18 -7.27
C ARG A 465 -5.81 -20.47 -8.12
N LEU A 466 -4.72 -20.94 -7.53
CA LEU A 466 -3.48 -21.31 -8.20
C LEU A 466 -3.23 -22.82 -8.18
N THR A 467 -3.99 -23.60 -7.42
CA THR A 467 -3.72 -25.02 -7.17
C THR A 467 -3.70 -25.86 -8.45
N THR A 468 -4.48 -25.49 -9.48
CA THR A 468 -4.47 -26.14 -10.79
C THR A 468 -3.42 -25.60 -11.76
N LEU A 469 -2.77 -24.48 -11.39
CA LEU A 469 -1.85 -23.72 -12.25
C LEU A 469 -0.40 -23.85 -11.79
N VAL A 470 -0.14 -24.61 -10.73
CA VAL A 470 1.19 -24.89 -10.20
C VAL A 470 1.32 -26.36 -9.80
N PRO A 471 2.54 -26.89 -9.66
CA PRO A 471 2.74 -28.29 -9.27
C PRO A 471 2.07 -28.62 -7.93
N SER A 472 1.35 -29.73 -7.85
CA SER A 472 0.70 -30.20 -6.62
C SER A 472 1.69 -30.35 -5.47
N GLY A 473 1.30 -29.92 -4.28
CA GLY A 473 2.16 -29.98 -3.08
C GLY A 473 3.25 -28.89 -3.03
N SER A 474 3.19 -27.91 -3.92
CA SER A 474 4.07 -26.74 -3.86
C SER A 474 3.91 -25.97 -2.55
N MET A 475 5.02 -25.48 -2.02
CA MET A 475 5.04 -24.59 -0.86
C MET A 475 5.31 -23.17 -1.36
N VAL A 476 4.49 -22.21 -0.92
CA VAL A 476 4.64 -20.80 -1.29
C VAL A 476 4.94 -19.95 -0.07
N GLN A 477 5.64 -18.84 -0.30
CA GLN A 477 5.95 -17.86 0.74
C GLN A 477 5.01 -16.66 0.65
N MET A 478 4.68 -16.08 1.81
CA MET A 478 3.75 -14.97 1.97
C MET A 478 4.42 -13.78 2.67
N PRO A 479 3.99 -12.55 2.35
CA PRO A 479 4.47 -11.34 3.03
C PRO A 479 3.84 -11.23 4.43
N LEU A 480 4.66 -11.01 5.47
CA LEU A 480 4.18 -10.71 6.83
C LEU A 480 4.21 -9.20 7.16
N GLY A 481 5.29 -8.52 6.76
CA GLY A 481 5.58 -7.15 7.20
C GLY A 481 6.53 -7.10 8.39
N CYS A 482 7.51 -6.20 8.34
CA CYS A 482 8.40 -5.88 9.45
C CYS A 482 8.95 -4.45 9.29
N THR A 483 9.76 -3.99 10.24
CA THR A 483 10.36 -2.65 10.21
C THR A 483 11.28 -2.43 9.00
N GLU A 484 12.02 -3.45 8.55
CA GLU A 484 12.93 -3.33 7.39
C GLU A 484 12.15 -3.08 6.09
N CYS A 485 11.08 -3.82 5.85
CA CYS A 485 10.23 -3.64 4.66
C CYS A 485 9.09 -2.64 4.87
N ARG A 486 9.15 -1.85 5.96
CA ARG A 486 8.16 -0.83 6.32
C ARG A 486 6.73 -1.36 6.28
N GLN A 487 6.56 -2.50 6.95
CA GLN A 487 5.30 -3.23 7.08
C GLN A 487 4.65 -3.72 5.79
N SER A 488 5.36 -3.68 4.65
CA SER A 488 4.76 -4.10 3.38
C SER A 488 4.94 -5.58 3.07
N GLY A 489 5.93 -6.22 3.69
CA GLY A 489 6.32 -7.59 3.41
C GLY A 489 7.12 -7.76 2.11
N PHE A 490 7.42 -6.67 1.39
CA PHE A 490 8.23 -6.66 0.17
C PHE A 490 9.41 -5.69 0.28
N ASP A 491 10.54 -6.03 -0.32
CA ASP A 491 11.72 -5.17 -0.40
C ASP A 491 12.40 -5.35 -1.77
N GLY A 492 12.21 -4.38 -2.65
CA GLY A 492 12.73 -4.40 -4.01
C GLY A 492 11.86 -5.23 -4.97
N ARG A 493 12.44 -5.56 -6.13
CA ARG A 493 11.73 -6.20 -7.25
C ARG A 493 12.59 -7.29 -7.89
N THR A 494 11.93 -8.32 -8.42
CA THR A 494 12.50 -9.37 -9.27
C THR A 494 11.83 -9.33 -10.66
N THR A 495 12.37 -10.07 -11.61
CA THR A 495 11.95 -10.04 -13.01
C THR A 495 11.26 -11.34 -13.41
N ALA A 496 10.09 -11.23 -14.04
CA ALA A 496 9.51 -12.32 -14.82
C ALA A 496 9.76 -12.03 -16.30
N MET A 497 10.32 -13.01 -17.02
CA MET A 497 10.84 -12.80 -18.36
C MET A 497 10.45 -13.96 -19.29
N GLU A 498 9.90 -13.62 -20.44
CA GLU A 498 9.71 -14.55 -21.55
C GLU A 498 10.74 -14.22 -22.63
N VAL A 499 11.56 -15.20 -23.00
CA VAL A 499 12.61 -15.04 -24.02
C VAL A 499 12.31 -15.97 -25.19
N VAL A 500 11.86 -15.39 -26.29
CA VAL A 500 11.59 -16.11 -27.54
C VAL A 500 12.78 -15.94 -28.48
N LEU A 501 13.46 -17.03 -28.77
CA LEU A 501 14.56 -17.05 -29.74
C LEU A 501 14.03 -17.35 -31.14
N THR A 502 14.58 -16.68 -32.16
CA THR A 502 14.23 -16.94 -33.55
C THR A 502 15.10 -18.05 -34.11
N ASN A 503 14.49 -19.21 -34.35
CA ASN A 503 15.07 -20.34 -35.10
C ASN A 503 14.55 -20.32 -36.56
N PRO A 504 15.05 -21.19 -37.46
CA PRO A 504 14.61 -21.21 -38.86
C PRO A 504 13.10 -21.38 -39.05
N ASP A 505 12.45 -22.18 -38.21
CA ASP A 505 10.99 -22.37 -38.26
C ASP A 505 10.24 -21.09 -37.87
N MET A 506 10.74 -20.37 -36.86
CA MET A 506 10.18 -19.09 -36.42
C MET A 506 10.38 -18.04 -37.51
N GLU A 507 11.58 -17.95 -38.10
CA GLU A 507 11.85 -17.07 -39.25
C GLU A 507 10.87 -17.33 -40.41
N HIS A 508 10.65 -18.59 -40.77
CA HIS A 508 9.71 -18.97 -41.83
C HIS A 508 8.26 -18.61 -41.47
N THR A 509 7.85 -18.85 -40.21
CA THR A 509 6.51 -18.53 -39.71
C THR A 509 6.25 -17.02 -39.74
N ILE A 510 7.23 -16.21 -39.30
CA ILE A 510 7.18 -14.75 -39.38
C ILE A 510 7.12 -14.30 -40.84
N SER A 511 7.98 -14.85 -41.70
CA SER A 511 8.08 -14.45 -43.11
C SER A 511 6.78 -14.67 -43.89
N ASN A 512 6.01 -15.70 -43.51
CA ASN A 512 4.70 -16.00 -44.09
C ASN A 512 3.56 -15.15 -43.51
N GLY A 513 3.83 -14.28 -42.53
CA GLY A 513 2.84 -13.42 -41.91
C GLY A 513 1.81 -14.20 -41.07
N GLU A 514 2.22 -15.30 -40.47
CA GLU A 514 1.34 -16.15 -39.66
C GLU A 514 0.88 -15.43 -38.38
N GLY A 515 -0.31 -15.79 -37.90
CA GLY A 515 -0.95 -15.13 -36.76
C GLY A 515 -0.31 -15.43 -35.40
N HIS A 516 -0.70 -14.63 -34.40
CA HIS A 516 -0.19 -14.68 -33.03
C HIS A 516 -0.20 -16.09 -32.41
N GLU A 517 -1.31 -16.83 -32.51
CA GLU A 517 -1.45 -18.16 -31.91
C GLU A 517 -0.38 -19.15 -32.39
N LYS A 518 -0.06 -19.12 -33.69
CA LYS A 518 0.95 -20.01 -34.28
C LYS A 518 2.36 -19.66 -33.84
N LEU A 519 2.65 -18.35 -33.70
CA LEU A 519 3.92 -17.86 -33.15
C LEU A 519 4.08 -18.31 -31.69
N VAL A 520 3.05 -18.17 -30.87
CA VAL A 520 3.07 -18.63 -29.47
C VAL A 520 3.27 -20.15 -29.40
N GLN A 521 2.51 -20.92 -30.17
CA GLN A 521 2.64 -22.38 -30.19
C GLN A 521 4.08 -22.80 -30.55
N LEU A 522 4.67 -22.18 -31.57
CA LEU A 522 6.03 -22.47 -31.99
C LEU A 522 7.08 -22.03 -30.97
N ALA A 523 6.87 -20.89 -30.30
CA ALA A 523 7.75 -20.44 -29.24
C ALA A 523 7.77 -21.45 -28.08
N ARG A 524 6.60 -21.94 -27.66
CA ARG A 524 6.45 -22.94 -26.60
C ARG A 524 7.07 -24.29 -26.97
N THR A 525 6.83 -24.79 -28.19
CA THR A 525 7.45 -26.06 -28.65
C THR A 525 8.96 -25.94 -28.82
N SER A 526 9.47 -24.73 -29.06
CA SER A 526 10.91 -24.43 -29.11
C SER A 526 11.54 -24.24 -27.72
N GLY A 527 10.77 -24.43 -26.64
CA GLY A 527 11.24 -24.36 -25.26
C GLY A 527 11.24 -22.97 -24.63
N ALA A 528 10.58 -21.98 -25.24
CA ALA A 528 10.42 -20.66 -24.62
C ALA A 528 9.36 -20.71 -23.51
N ARG A 529 9.77 -20.43 -22.28
CA ARG A 529 8.85 -20.29 -21.14
C ARG A 529 8.02 -19.02 -21.25
N SER A 530 6.79 -19.10 -20.80
CA SER A 530 5.91 -17.94 -20.74
C SER A 530 6.25 -16.98 -19.61
N LEU A 531 5.70 -15.77 -19.67
CA LEU A 531 5.74 -14.84 -18.55
C LEU A 531 5.12 -15.45 -17.29
N TRP A 532 4.01 -16.19 -17.45
CA TRP A 532 3.33 -16.87 -16.35
C TRP A 532 4.20 -17.96 -15.72
N GLU A 533 4.78 -18.85 -16.53
CA GLU A 533 5.67 -19.91 -16.07
C GLU A 533 6.92 -19.36 -15.38
N SER A 534 7.50 -18.29 -15.92
CA SER A 534 8.62 -17.57 -15.29
C SER A 534 8.21 -16.99 -13.94
N GLY A 535 7.03 -16.35 -13.87
CA GLY A 535 6.48 -15.81 -12.62
C GLY A 535 6.18 -16.88 -11.57
N VAL A 536 5.63 -18.03 -11.97
CA VAL A 536 5.43 -19.19 -11.10
C VAL A 536 6.77 -19.70 -10.58
N SER A 537 7.78 -19.80 -11.44
CA SER A 537 9.14 -20.21 -11.04
C SER A 537 9.72 -19.28 -9.96
N GLN A 538 9.55 -17.96 -10.11
CA GLN A 538 9.96 -16.97 -9.11
C GLN A 538 9.19 -17.12 -7.79
N MET A 539 7.90 -17.39 -7.85
CA MET A 539 7.06 -17.61 -6.67
C MET A 539 7.48 -18.87 -5.91
N LEU A 540 7.71 -19.98 -6.62
CA LEU A 540 8.15 -21.24 -6.03
C LEU A 540 9.56 -21.14 -5.44
N ALA A 541 10.42 -20.27 -5.98
CA ALA A 541 11.72 -19.94 -5.40
C ALA A 541 11.61 -19.08 -4.12
N GLY A 542 10.41 -18.63 -3.73
CA GLY A 542 10.21 -17.76 -2.57
C GLY A 542 10.65 -16.32 -2.81
N GLU A 543 10.80 -15.91 -4.07
CA GLU A 543 11.19 -14.55 -4.43
C GLU A 543 9.98 -13.60 -4.47
N THR A 544 8.77 -14.09 -4.75
CA THR A 544 7.53 -13.30 -4.79
C THR A 544 6.37 -14.06 -4.16
N SER A 545 5.23 -13.40 -3.96
CA SER A 545 4.01 -14.02 -3.42
C SER A 545 3.00 -14.41 -4.52
N PRO A 546 2.08 -15.34 -4.23
CA PRO A 546 0.90 -15.63 -5.06
C PRO A 546 0.09 -14.40 -5.46
N ASP A 547 -0.18 -13.51 -4.50
CA ASP A 547 -1.00 -12.32 -4.74
C ASP A 547 -0.30 -11.34 -5.67
N GLU A 548 1.02 -11.21 -5.53
CA GLU A 548 1.83 -10.35 -6.37
C GLU A 548 1.94 -10.89 -7.80
N LEU A 549 2.04 -12.22 -7.94
CA LEU A 549 2.02 -12.89 -9.24
C LEU A 549 0.74 -12.56 -10.00
N LEU A 550 -0.42 -12.81 -9.37
CA LEU A 550 -1.75 -12.57 -9.96
C LEU A 550 -2.06 -11.09 -10.19
N ARG A 551 -1.41 -10.18 -9.45
CA ARG A 551 -1.57 -8.73 -9.65
C ARG A 551 -0.92 -8.25 -10.95
N VAL A 552 0.15 -8.93 -11.40
CA VAL A 552 1.00 -8.47 -12.51
C VAL A 552 0.85 -9.33 -13.76
N LEU A 553 0.54 -10.61 -13.58
CA LEU A 553 0.46 -11.61 -14.64
C LEU A 553 -0.90 -12.30 -14.65
N GLU A 554 -1.41 -12.54 -15.85
CA GLU A 554 -2.61 -13.32 -16.08
C GLU A 554 -2.24 -14.81 -16.22
N PRO A 555 -3.04 -15.73 -15.65
CA PRO A 555 -2.84 -17.17 -15.83
C PRO A 555 -2.94 -17.61 -17.29
N GLU A 556 -1.97 -18.40 -17.75
CA GLU A 556 -2.10 -19.07 -19.05
C GLU A 556 -3.23 -20.12 -19.03
N GLY A 557 -4.07 -20.11 -20.06
CA GLY A 557 -5.19 -21.04 -20.19
C GLY A 557 -6.44 -20.66 -19.38
N ALA A 558 -6.47 -19.49 -18.72
CA ALA A 558 -7.73 -18.87 -18.34
C ALA A 558 -8.49 -18.57 -19.65
N ALA A 559 -9.73 -19.07 -19.78
CA ALA A 559 -10.59 -18.67 -20.88
C ALA A 559 -10.61 -17.13 -20.92
N PRO A 560 -10.45 -16.49 -22.09
CA PRO A 560 -10.59 -15.05 -22.16
C PRO A 560 -11.95 -14.71 -21.56
N GLU A 561 -11.99 -13.82 -20.57
CA GLU A 561 -13.23 -13.11 -20.30
C GLU A 561 -13.71 -12.59 -21.65
N MET A 562 -14.96 -12.93 -22.00
CA MET A 562 -15.58 -12.60 -23.29
C MET A 562 -15.09 -11.23 -23.76
N GLN A 563 -14.43 -11.21 -24.92
CA GLN A 563 -14.26 -9.99 -25.68
C GLN A 563 -15.65 -9.37 -25.81
N LEU A 564 -15.88 -8.28 -25.09
CA LEU A 564 -16.97 -7.36 -25.40
C LEU A 564 -16.72 -6.92 -26.85
N SER A 565 -17.65 -7.29 -27.72
CA SER A 565 -17.66 -6.96 -29.13
C SER A 565 -17.47 -5.46 -29.37
N ASP A 566 -16.71 -5.14 -30.42
CA ASP A 566 -16.38 -3.81 -30.98
C ASP A 566 -17.60 -2.96 -31.43
N ASP A 567 -18.57 -2.74 -30.54
CA ASP A 567 -19.53 -1.64 -30.67
C ASP A 567 -19.39 -0.68 -29.48
N ASP A 568 -18.17 -0.16 -29.33
CA ASP A 568 -17.90 0.94 -28.41
C ASP A 568 -18.16 2.27 -29.12
N SER A 569 -19.44 2.47 -29.45
CA SER A 569 -20.01 3.81 -29.57
C SER A 569 -20.90 4.05 -28.35
N LEU A 570 -20.27 4.42 -27.23
CA LEU A 570 -20.98 5.12 -26.17
C LEU A 570 -21.74 6.29 -26.84
N PRO A 571 -23.08 6.39 -26.69
CA PRO A 571 -23.80 7.49 -27.30
C PRO A 571 -23.24 8.79 -26.74
N VAL A 572 -22.86 9.69 -27.64
CA VAL A 572 -22.49 11.07 -27.30
C VAL A 572 -23.63 11.64 -26.48
N PRO A 573 -23.40 12.20 -25.28
CA PRO A 573 -24.46 12.87 -24.54
C PRO A 573 -24.84 14.14 -25.31
N CYS A 574 -25.85 14.02 -26.17
CA CYS A 574 -26.47 15.15 -26.84
C CYS A 574 -27.32 15.87 -25.79
N PHE A 575 -26.79 16.97 -25.24
CA PHE A 575 -27.51 17.85 -24.32
C PHE A 575 -28.50 18.80 -25.02
N ASP A 576 -28.70 18.68 -26.34
CA ASP A 576 -29.40 19.71 -27.12
C ASP A 576 -30.91 19.49 -27.34
N ASP A 577 -31.48 18.34 -26.97
CA ASP A 577 -32.90 18.04 -27.26
C ASP A 577 -33.77 17.69 -26.03
N ILE A 578 -33.36 18.06 -24.82
CA ILE A 578 -34.27 17.97 -23.66
C ILE A 578 -35.16 19.21 -23.66
N LYS A 579 -36.37 19.09 -24.20
CA LYS A 579 -37.47 19.98 -23.85
C LYS A 579 -37.80 19.79 -22.37
N VAL A 580 -37.30 20.69 -21.54
CA VAL A 580 -37.63 20.75 -20.11
C VAL A 580 -39.13 21.03 -19.98
N ASN A 581 -39.88 20.00 -19.60
CA ASN A 581 -41.22 20.20 -19.08
C ASN A 581 -41.06 20.55 -17.59
N THR A 582 -41.29 21.81 -17.26
CA THR A 582 -40.99 22.42 -15.94
C THR A 582 -41.89 21.96 -14.79
N ASP A 583 -42.77 20.98 -15.01
CA ASP A 583 -43.88 20.71 -14.11
C ASP A 583 -43.84 19.35 -13.37
N GLN A 584 -42.75 18.57 -13.45
CA GLN A 584 -42.62 17.35 -12.64
C GLN A 584 -41.21 17.17 -12.04
N SER A 585 -41.15 17.31 -10.72
CA SER A 585 -40.01 16.92 -9.88
C SER A 585 -39.90 15.39 -9.86
N THR A 586 -38.96 14.83 -10.61
CA THR A 586 -38.64 13.39 -10.64
C THR A 586 -37.68 13.01 -9.51
N TYR A 587 -38.23 12.85 -8.30
CA TYR A 587 -37.62 12.03 -7.24
C TYR A 587 -38.43 10.76 -6.94
N ASP A 588 -39.39 10.42 -7.81
CA ASP A 588 -40.31 9.29 -7.62
C ASP A 588 -40.24 8.33 -8.81
N SER A 589 -39.21 7.48 -8.86
CA SER A 589 -39.31 6.09 -9.36
C SER A 589 -37.92 5.43 -9.45
N LEU A 590 -37.39 5.02 -8.30
CA LEU A 590 -36.20 4.16 -8.19
C LEU A 590 -36.41 2.77 -8.83
N ASP A 591 -37.65 2.37 -9.08
CA ASP A 591 -38.01 1.03 -9.54
C ASP A 591 -37.65 0.77 -11.02
N GLU A 592 -37.58 1.79 -11.88
CA GLU A 592 -37.19 1.57 -13.29
C GLU A 592 -35.67 1.42 -13.47
N ILE A 593 -34.86 2.00 -12.58
CA ILE A 593 -33.39 1.86 -12.61
C ILE A 593 -32.95 0.49 -12.07
N LEU A 594 -33.69 -0.08 -11.13
CA LEU A 594 -33.33 -1.35 -10.47
C LEU A 594 -33.63 -2.60 -11.31
N ASN A 595 -34.52 -2.51 -12.30
CA ASN A 595 -34.97 -3.69 -13.06
C ASN A 595 -34.10 -4.05 -14.28
N GLY A 596 -33.02 -3.32 -14.55
CA GLY A 596 -32.13 -3.54 -15.71
C GLY A 596 -30.79 -4.23 -15.43
N PHE A 597 -30.40 -4.48 -14.18
CA PHE A 597 -29.06 -4.97 -13.83
C PHE A 597 -29.10 -6.25 -12.99
N ASP A 598 -29.13 -7.41 -13.65
CA ASP A 598 -29.16 -8.73 -12.99
C ASP A 598 -27.77 -9.23 -12.49
N ARG A 599 -26.82 -8.33 -12.23
CA ARG A 599 -25.44 -8.67 -11.77
C ARG A 599 -24.82 -7.69 -10.78
N MET A 600 -25.62 -6.90 -10.05
CA MET A 600 -25.07 -6.13 -8.92
C MET A 600 -25.06 -6.95 -7.64
N THR A 601 -23.92 -6.93 -6.94
CA THR A 601 -23.80 -7.50 -5.59
C THR A 601 -24.81 -6.83 -4.67
N LYS A 602 -25.77 -7.60 -4.17
CA LYS A 602 -26.80 -7.09 -3.26
C LYS A 602 -26.22 -6.96 -1.85
N ILE A 603 -26.44 -5.83 -1.19
CA ILE A 603 -26.09 -5.64 0.23
C ILE A 603 -27.39 -5.74 1.03
N LEU A 604 -27.50 -6.72 1.92
CA LEU A 604 -28.72 -6.98 2.68
C LEU A 604 -28.43 -7.13 4.17
N PRO A 605 -29.09 -6.37 5.06
CA PRO A 605 -29.14 -6.70 6.48
C PRO A 605 -30.01 -7.94 6.66
N GLY A 606 -29.35 -9.09 6.80
CA GLY A 606 -30.03 -10.40 6.76
C GLY A 606 -30.16 -11.07 8.11
N VAL A 607 -29.31 -10.71 9.07
CA VAL A 607 -29.20 -11.41 10.36
C VAL A 607 -28.86 -10.46 11.50
N VAL A 608 -29.17 -10.89 12.74
CA VAL A 608 -28.84 -10.20 13.98
C VAL A 608 -28.07 -11.13 14.91
N ASP A 609 -27.08 -10.56 15.61
CA ASP A 609 -26.35 -11.22 16.69
C ASP A 609 -26.63 -10.47 17.99
N VAL A 610 -27.16 -11.13 19.02
CA VAL A 610 -27.54 -10.49 20.29
C VAL A 610 -26.72 -11.05 21.44
N TYR A 611 -25.85 -10.20 21.98
CA TYR A 611 -25.06 -10.47 23.18
C TYR A 611 -25.86 -10.15 24.41
N VAL A 612 -26.33 -11.18 25.10
CA VAL A 612 -27.12 -11.03 26.32
C VAL A 612 -26.18 -10.91 27.52
N ILE A 613 -26.26 -9.77 28.19
CA ILE A 613 -25.37 -9.38 29.29
C ILE A 613 -26.19 -9.13 30.53
N ARG A 614 -25.76 -9.71 31.64
CA ARG A 614 -26.31 -9.45 32.97
C ARG A 614 -25.22 -8.91 33.87
N LEU A 615 -25.55 -7.92 34.69
CA LEU A 615 -24.64 -7.44 35.73
C LEU A 615 -24.92 -8.18 37.03
N THR A 616 -23.93 -8.93 37.52
CA THR A 616 -23.96 -9.59 38.83
C THR A 616 -22.86 -8.97 39.69
N ASP A 617 -23.24 -8.34 40.81
CA ASP A 617 -22.31 -7.60 41.70
C ASP A 617 -21.43 -6.56 40.97
N GLY A 618 -21.95 -5.97 39.89
CA GLY A 618 -21.24 -4.98 39.06
C GLY A 618 -20.34 -5.59 37.96
N GLU A 619 -20.21 -6.91 37.90
CA GLU A 619 -19.46 -7.60 36.85
C GLU A 619 -20.37 -8.15 35.74
N PRO A 620 -20.00 -7.97 34.46
CA PRO A 620 -20.77 -8.51 33.33
C PRO A 620 -20.62 -10.03 33.23
N ARG A 621 -21.76 -10.71 33.20
CA ARG A 621 -21.92 -12.12 32.83
C ARG A 621 -22.59 -12.18 31.47
N VAL A 622 -22.03 -12.99 30.58
CA VAL A 622 -22.51 -13.15 29.20
C VAL A 622 -23.23 -14.49 29.09
N LEU A 623 -24.43 -14.48 28.52
CA LEU A 623 -25.14 -15.71 28.18
C LEU A 623 -24.53 -16.30 26.92
N VAL A 624 -24.22 -17.59 26.97
CA VAL A 624 -23.82 -18.38 25.79
C VAL A 624 -24.76 -19.56 25.63
N LEU A 625 -25.15 -19.85 24.40
CA LEU A 625 -26.09 -20.90 24.05
C LEU A 625 -25.37 -22.01 23.29
N GLN A 626 -25.75 -23.26 23.51
CA GLN A 626 -25.24 -24.41 22.77
C GLN A 626 -26.29 -24.95 21.83
N ARG A 627 -25.94 -25.02 20.54
CA ARG A 627 -26.80 -25.52 19.48
C ARG A 627 -27.18 -27.00 19.66
N ALA A 628 -28.47 -27.30 19.50
CA ALA A 628 -29.03 -28.64 19.61
C ALA A 628 -28.58 -29.58 18.47
N HIS A 629 -28.65 -30.89 18.70
CA HIS A 629 -28.16 -31.94 17.79
C HIS A 629 -28.78 -31.94 16.37
N ASN A 630 -29.99 -31.40 16.21
CA ASN A 630 -30.75 -31.34 14.96
C ASN A 630 -30.59 -30.01 14.19
N THR A 631 -29.66 -29.15 14.60
CA THR A 631 -29.43 -27.83 13.98
C THR A 631 -28.13 -27.76 13.17
N ARG A 632 -27.86 -26.63 12.52
CA ARG A 632 -26.58 -26.36 11.86
C ARG A 632 -25.48 -26.23 12.90
N CYS A 633 -24.29 -26.79 12.66
CA CYS A 633 -23.17 -26.79 13.62
C CYS A 633 -23.53 -27.28 15.04
N PRO A 634 -24.03 -28.53 15.20
CA PRO A 634 -24.40 -29.08 16.50
C PRO A 634 -23.29 -28.97 17.55
N GLY A 635 -23.67 -28.58 18.77
CA GLY A 635 -22.74 -28.47 19.90
C GLY A 635 -21.84 -27.23 19.88
N ALA A 636 -21.92 -26.38 18.85
CA ALA A 636 -21.26 -25.08 18.83
C ALA A 636 -21.89 -24.14 19.87
N TRP A 637 -21.06 -23.27 20.45
CA TRP A 637 -21.46 -22.27 21.42
C TRP A 637 -21.48 -20.90 20.79
N GLU A 638 -22.61 -20.20 20.93
CA GLU A 638 -22.90 -18.98 20.20
C GLU A 638 -23.73 -17.98 21.01
N THR A 639 -23.88 -16.79 20.46
CA THR A 639 -24.85 -15.79 20.93
C THR A 639 -26.26 -16.15 20.48
N VAL A 640 -27.26 -15.40 20.95
CA VAL A 640 -28.57 -15.40 20.27
C VAL A 640 -28.35 -14.92 18.84
N HIS A 641 -28.83 -15.68 17.85
CA HIS A 641 -28.56 -15.44 16.44
C HIS A 641 -29.76 -15.80 15.58
N GLY A 642 -30.25 -14.85 14.79
CA GLY A 642 -31.38 -15.13 13.92
C GLY A 642 -31.45 -14.28 12.67
N ASN A 643 -32.35 -14.69 11.77
CA ASN A 643 -32.56 -14.03 10.49
C ASN A 643 -33.59 -12.91 10.65
N LEU A 644 -33.39 -11.82 9.90
CA LEU A 644 -34.39 -10.76 9.81
C LEU A 644 -35.49 -11.14 8.83
N ASN A 645 -36.74 -10.96 9.25
CA ASN A 645 -37.88 -11.11 8.36
C ASN A 645 -37.93 -9.96 7.34
N PRO A 646 -38.55 -10.16 6.16
CA PRO A 646 -38.71 -9.09 5.18
C PRO A 646 -39.41 -7.87 5.79
N ALA A 647 -38.78 -6.71 5.70
CA ALA A 647 -39.23 -5.43 6.26
C ALA A 647 -39.27 -5.33 7.81
N GLU A 648 -38.71 -6.30 8.53
CA GLU A 648 -38.49 -6.22 9.98
C GLU A 648 -37.31 -5.28 10.30
N ARG A 649 -37.46 -4.43 11.31
CA ARG A 649 -36.35 -3.59 11.75
C ARG A 649 -35.34 -4.43 12.53
N PRO A 650 -34.03 -4.18 12.39
CA PRO A 650 -32.99 -4.93 13.09
C PRO A 650 -33.19 -5.02 14.61
N GLU A 651 -33.61 -3.93 15.25
CA GLU A 651 -33.89 -3.88 16.68
C GLU A 651 -35.08 -4.74 17.09
N ASP A 652 -36.14 -4.78 16.27
CA ASP A 652 -37.33 -5.60 16.51
C ASP A 652 -36.98 -7.09 16.35
N GLY A 653 -36.18 -7.42 15.33
CA GLY A 653 -35.65 -8.76 15.11
C GLY A 653 -34.76 -9.22 16.27
N ALA A 654 -33.86 -8.36 16.76
CA ALA A 654 -33.02 -8.68 17.91
C ALA A 654 -33.83 -8.99 19.18
N VAL A 655 -34.89 -8.23 19.46
CA VAL A 655 -35.79 -8.48 20.60
C VAL A 655 -36.59 -9.77 20.41
N ARG A 656 -37.05 -10.04 19.19
CA ARG A 656 -37.79 -11.27 18.85
C ARG A 656 -36.92 -12.51 19.05
N GLU A 657 -35.74 -12.55 18.45
CA GLU A 657 -34.81 -13.71 18.56
C GLU A 657 -34.40 -13.94 20.01
N LEU A 658 -34.12 -12.87 20.77
CA LEU A 658 -33.83 -12.98 22.20
C LEU A 658 -34.98 -13.66 22.96
N ARG A 659 -36.22 -13.29 22.65
CA ARG A 659 -37.40 -13.86 23.30
C ARG A 659 -37.67 -15.30 22.86
N GLU A 660 -37.52 -15.60 21.58
CA GLU A 660 -37.78 -16.92 21.00
C GLU A 660 -36.73 -17.95 21.45
N GLU A 661 -35.46 -17.55 21.53
CA GLU A 661 -34.36 -18.45 21.89
C GLU A 661 -34.13 -18.60 23.40
N THR A 662 -34.49 -17.59 24.20
CA THR A 662 -34.14 -17.57 25.63
C THR A 662 -35.30 -17.27 26.58
N GLY A 663 -36.45 -16.82 26.06
CA GLY A 663 -37.58 -16.35 26.86
C GLY A 663 -37.35 -14.99 27.55
N LEU A 664 -36.17 -14.38 27.41
CA LEU A 664 -35.81 -13.13 28.09
C LEU A 664 -36.30 -11.89 27.31
N SER A 665 -36.38 -10.75 28.00
CA SER A 665 -36.63 -9.43 27.40
C SER A 665 -35.56 -8.45 27.84
N PRO A 666 -35.04 -7.58 26.94
CA PRO A 666 -33.97 -6.66 27.28
C PRO A 666 -34.51 -5.45 28.07
N ASP A 667 -33.81 -5.09 29.15
CA ASP A 667 -34.02 -3.82 29.87
C ASP A 667 -33.41 -2.64 29.09
N ARG A 668 -32.30 -2.91 28.40
CA ARG A 668 -31.61 -1.95 27.52
C ARG A 668 -31.02 -2.69 26.33
N LEU A 669 -31.15 -2.09 25.15
CA LEU A 669 -30.59 -2.62 23.92
C LEU A 669 -29.68 -1.56 23.28
N TYR A 670 -28.46 -1.96 22.91
CA TYR A 670 -27.48 -1.11 22.25
C TYR A 670 -27.14 -1.70 20.90
N ASN A 671 -27.12 -0.87 19.86
CA ASN A 671 -26.52 -1.23 18.59
C ASN A 671 -25.03 -0.92 18.67
N VAL A 672 -24.19 -1.92 18.39
CA VAL A 672 -22.76 -1.84 18.70
C VAL A 672 -21.90 -1.81 17.44
N THR A 673 -22.14 -2.73 16.51
CA THR A 673 -21.35 -2.83 15.28
C THR A 673 -22.15 -3.52 14.17
N VAL A 674 -21.68 -3.40 12.93
CA VAL A 674 -22.22 -4.12 11.78
C VAL A 674 -21.08 -4.91 11.15
N GLN A 675 -21.25 -6.22 11.04
CA GLN A 675 -20.26 -7.12 10.46
C GLN A 675 -20.69 -7.55 9.05
N PRO A 676 -20.01 -7.06 7.99
CA PRO A 676 -20.28 -7.51 6.63
C PRO A 676 -19.59 -8.85 6.34
N PHE A 677 -20.29 -9.78 5.69
CA PHE A 677 -19.69 -10.99 5.13
C PHE A 677 -20.29 -11.33 3.77
N TYR A 678 -19.42 -11.73 2.83
CA TYR A 678 -19.80 -11.97 1.45
C TYR A 678 -20.19 -13.43 1.21
N LEU A 679 -21.45 -13.67 0.84
CA LEU A 679 -21.96 -14.95 0.38
C LEU A 679 -21.76 -15.09 -1.12
N HIS A 680 -20.59 -15.58 -1.50
CA HIS A 680 -20.16 -15.72 -2.89
C HIS A 680 -21.10 -16.59 -3.76
N THR A 681 -21.79 -17.57 -3.16
CA THR A 681 -22.71 -18.47 -3.87
C THR A 681 -23.98 -17.78 -4.38
N ILE A 682 -24.36 -16.66 -3.76
CA ILE A 682 -25.56 -15.89 -4.12
C ILE A 682 -25.24 -14.42 -4.43
N GLY A 683 -23.95 -14.09 -4.59
CA GLY A 683 -23.48 -12.75 -4.95
C GLY A 683 -23.96 -11.64 -4.01
N THR A 684 -24.09 -11.94 -2.71
CA THR A 684 -24.71 -11.03 -1.72
C THR A 684 -23.76 -10.74 -0.57
N VAL A 685 -23.57 -9.47 -0.21
CA VAL A 685 -22.96 -9.07 1.07
C VAL A 685 -24.07 -9.05 2.12
N GLN A 686 -24.03 -9.99 3.06
CA GLN A 686 -24.92 -9.97 4.22
C GLN A 686 -24.30 -9.10 5.31
N LEU A 687 -25.13 -8.26 5.93
CA LEU A 687 -24.77 -7.50 7.12
C LEU A 687 -25.36 -8.21 8.34
N ALA A 688 -24.50 -8.65 9.25
CA ALA A 688 -24.90 -9.02 10.61
C ALA A 688 -24.91 -7.78 11.48
N ILE A 689 -26.07 -7.45 12.06
CA ILE A 689 -26.22 -6.31 12.95
C ILE A 689 -26.08 -6.80 14.39
N VAL A 690 -25.09 -6.26 15.10
CA VAL A 690 -24.71 -6.75 16.42
C VAL A 690 -25.30 -5.87 17.49
N PHE A 691 -26.09 -6.48 18.38
CA PHE A 691 -26.71 -5.85 19.52
C PHE A 691 -26.13 -6.36 20.84
N ALA A 692 -26.10 -5.50 21.84
CA ALA A 692 -25.90 -5.88 23.24
C ALA A 692 -27.19 -5.64 24.02
N ALA A 693 -27.74 -6.72 24.59
CA ALA A 693 -28.97 -6.72 25.38
C ALA A 693 -28.63 -6.87 26.86
N PHE A 694 -28.94 -5.85 27.67
CA PHE A 694 -28.83 -5.96 29.12
C PHE A 694 -30.13 -6.49 29.71
N VAL A 695 -30.03 -7.53 30.55
CA VAL A 695 -31.18 -8.18 31.17
C VAL A 695 -31.02 -8.27 32.69
N SER A 696 -32.13 -8.09 33.40
CA SER A 696 -32.24 -8.25 34.85
C SER A 696 -32.74 -9.65 35.25
N GLU A 697 -33.51 -10.30 34.37
CA GLU A 697 -34.00 -11.66 34.53
C GLU A 697 -32.89 -12.71 34.33
N PHE A 698 -33.00 -13.86 35.02
CA PHE A 698 -32.00 -14.92 34.99
C PHE A 698 -32.54 -16.30 34.57
N ASN A 699 -33.86 -16.43 34.45
CA ASN A 699 -34.51 -17.68 34.14
C ASN A 699 -34.61 -17.84 32.62
N VAL A 700 -33.67 -18.58 32.04
CA VAL A 700 -33.61 -18.83 30.60
C VAL A 700 -34.49 -20.03 30.26
N ILE A 701 -35.39 -19.85 29.30
CA ILE A 701 -36.18 -20.91 28.68
C ILE A 701 -35.65 -21.08 27.27
N LEU A 702 -34.91 -22.16 27.02
CA LEU A 702 -34.31 -22.41 25.71
C LEU A 702 -35.37 -22.69 24.65
N GLY A 703 -35.25 -22.01 23.51
CA GLY A 703 -35.95 -22.36 22.28
C GLY A 703 -35.50 -23.69 21.69
N GLU A 704 -36.23 -24.19 20.69
CA GLU A 704 -35.99 -25.53 20.09
C GLU A 704 -34.60 -25.68 19.41
N GLU A 705 -33.92 -24.57 19.13
CA GLU A 705 -32.60 -24.56 18.48
C GLU A 705 -31.44 -24.88 19.43
N HIS A 706 -31.66 -24.81 20.75
CA HIS A 706 -30.61 -24.88 21.76
C HIS A 706 -30.87 -25.98 22.78
N GLN A 707 -29.80 -26.64 23.23
CA GLN A 707 -29.87 -27.75 24.18
C GLN A 707 -29.28 -27.43 25.55
N GLN A 708 -28.42 -26.40 25.63
CA GLN A 708 -27.77 -25.98 26.87
C GLN A 708 -27.50 -24.48 26.82
N PHE A 709 -27.44 -23.82 27.99
CA PHE A 709 -26.95 -22.45 28.12
C PHE A 709 -26.03 -22.32 29.33
N GLU A 710 -25.16 -21.31 29.32
CA GLU A 710 -24.31 -20.95 30.46
C GLU A 710 -24.20 -19.44 30.62
N TRP A 711 -24.16 -18.98 31.88
CA TRP A 711 -23.80 -17.61 32.23
C TRP A 711 -22.32 -17.58 32.62
N LEU A 712 -21.50 -17.00 31.75
CA LEU A 712 -20.05 -17.02 31.89
C LEU A 712 -19.49 -15.66 32.22
N SER A 713 -18.29 -15.62 32.83
CA SER A 713 -17.51 -14.38 32.86
C SER A 713 -17.16 -13.97 31.42
N VAL A 714 -16.89 -12.69 31.19
CA VAL A 714 -16.45 -12.22 29.86
C VAL A 714 -15.27 -13.04 29.29
N PRO A 715 -14.17 -13.29 30.04
CA PRO A 715 -13.07 -14.10 29.54
C PRO A 715 -13.47 -15.54 29.22
N ASP A 716 -14.32 -16.15 30.04
CA ASP A 716 -14.77 -17.53 29.82
C ASP A 716 -15.72 -17.61 28.62
N ALA A 717 -16.60 -16.62 28.44
CA ALA A 717 -17.46 -16.50 27.27
C ALA A 717 -16.62 -16.33 26.00
N MET A 718 -15.58 -15.48 26.03
CA MET A 718 -14.63 -15.35 24.92
C MET A 718 -13.92 -16.66 24.61
N GLN A 719 -13.60 -17.51 25.58
CA GLN A 719 -13.01 -18.83 25.31
C GLN A 719 -14.05 -19.83 24.80
N ARG A 720 -15.31 -19.64 25.18
CA ARG A 720 -16.40 -20.56 24.88
C ARG A 720 -16.98 -20.35 23.47
N PHE A 721 -17.08 -19.12 22.99
CA PHE A 721 -17.59 -18.82 21.66
C PHE A 721 -16.84 -19.56 20.56
N ALA A 722 -17.59 -20.17 19.64
CA ALA A 722 -17.03 -21.00 18.58
C ALA A 722 -16.30 -20.16 17.53
N TRP A 723 -16.73 -18.92 17.26
CA TRP A 723 -16.20 -18.13 16.15
C TRP A 723 -15.32 -16.95 16.60
N PRO A 724 -14.19 -16.69 15.90
CA PRO A 724 -13.36 -15.49 16.13
C PRO A 724 -14.14 -14.17 16.12
N ARG A 725 -15.10 -14.03 15.20
CA ARG A 725 -15.93 -12.82 15.06
C ARG A 725 -16.73 -12.52 16.32
N GLU A 726 -17.14 -13.55 17.07
CA GLU A 726 -17.96 -13.36 18.25
C GLU A 726 -17.14 -12.81 19.41
N ARG A 727 -15.88 -13.21 19.48
CA ARG A 727 -14.91 -12.72 20.47
C ARG A 727 -14.55 -11.27 20.20
N GLU A 728 -14.40 -10.93 18.93
CA GLU A 728 -14.14 -9.56 18.48
C GLU A 728 -15.33 -8.64 18.79
N ALA A 729 -16.56 -9.05 18.43
CA ALA A 729 -17.77 -8.29 18.74
C ALA A 729 -17.96 -8.11 20.26
N LEU A 730 -17.75 -9.15 21.08
CA LEU A 730 -17.79 -9.00 22.54
C LEU A 730 -16.71 -8.03 23.05
N SER A 731 -15.51 -8.02 22.46
CA SER A 731 -14.47 -7.06 22.82
C SER A 731 -14.89 -5.63 22.49
N GLN A 732 -15.53 -5.41 21.34
CA GLN A 732 -16.07 -4.10 20.94
C GLN A 732 -17.19 -3.65 21.88
N ILE A 733 -18.12 -4.54 22.26
CA ILE A 733 -19.19 -4.25 23.23
C ILE A 733 -18.61 -3.72 24.55
N LEU A 734 -17.56 -4.35 25.05
CA LEU A 734 -16.93 -4.00 26.33
C LEU A 734 -16.07 -2.73 26.26
N GLN A 735 -15.72 -2.28 25.06
CA GLN A 735 -15.03 -1.01 24.84
C GLN A 735 -16.03 0.14 24.66
N LEU A 736 -17.03 -0.07 23.80
CA LEU A 736 -17.93 0.98 23.32
C LEU A 736 -19.01 1.35 24.35
N ILE A 737 -19.58 0.39 25.07
CA ILE A 737 -20.68 0.68 26.01
C ILE A 737 -20.19 1.45 27.25
N PRO A 738 -19.08 1.09 27.93
CA PRO A 738 -18.56 1.88 29.05
C PRO A 738 -18.01 3.25 28.63
N GLY A 739 -17.56 3.39 27.37
CA GLY A 739 -17.09 4.65 26.80
C GLY A 739 -18.20 5.63 26.42
N GLY A 740 -19.47 5.17 26.34
CA GLY A 740 -20.59 5.96 25.85
C GLY A 740 -20.62 6.14 24.32
N ASP A 741 -19.76 5.41 23.62
CA ASP A 741 -19.60 5.46 22.15
C ASP A 741 -20.52 4.43 21.44
N ALA A 742 -21.16 3.54 22.20
CA ALA A 742 -22.23 2.69 21.70
C ALA A 742 -23.56 3.47 21.70
N GLY A 743 -24.26 3.46 20.56
CA GLY A 743 -25.58 4.07 20.48
C GLY A 743 -26.60 3.23 21.26
N ALA A 744 -27.14 3.76 22.37
CA ALA A 744 -28.38 3.23 22.92
C ALA A 744 -29.45 3.35 21.83
N VAL A 745 -30.21 2.28 21.55
CA VAL A 745 -31.22 2.31 20.48
C VAL A 745 -32.22 3.46 20.69
N ASP A 746 -32.48 3.83 21.96
CA ASP A 746 -33.30 4.97 22.34
C ASP A 746 -32.67 6.36 22.08
N ASP A 747 -31.32 6.48 22.06
CA ASP A 747 -30.61 7.76 21.89
C ASP A 747 -30.17 8.05 20.44
N VAL A 748 -30.13 7.03 19.56
CA VAL A 748 -29.74 7.18 18.15
C VAL A 748 -30.88 7.77 17.29
N LEU A 749 -32.10 7.88 17.82
CA LEU A 749 -33.22 8.58 17.18
C LEU A 749 -33.28 10.06 17.61
N ARG A 750 -32.22 10.83 17.33
CA ARG A 750 -32.31 12.30 17.25
C ARG A 750 -31.95 12.83 15.87
N VAL A 751 -32.68 12.36 14.87
CA VAL A 751 -33.08 13.22 13.76
C VAL A 751 -34.57 13.51 13.96
N PRO A 752 -34.98 14.73 14.33
CA PRO A 752 -36.39 15.07 14.29
C PRO A 752 -36.80 15.08 12.82
N LEU A 753 -37.48 14.02 12.38
CA LEU A 753 -38.25 14.09 11.15
C LEU A 753 -39.43 15.03 11.44
N LYS A 754 -39.40 16.19 10.81
CA LYS A 754 -40.56 17.09 10.74
C LYS A 754 -41.76 16.31 10.18
N SER A 755 -42.73 16.05 11.04
CA SER A 755 -44.15 16.44 10.87
C SER A 755 -44.90 16.15 12.17
#